data_AF-A0A7C3URV0-F1
#
_entry.id   AF-A0A7C3URV0-F1
#
_cell.length_a   1.000
_cell.length_b   1.000
_cell.length_c   1.000
_cell.angle_alpha   90.00
_cell.angle_beta   90.00
_cell.angle_gamma   90.00
#
_symmetry.space_group_name_H-M   'P 1'
#
loop_
_entity.id
_entity.type
_entity.pdbx_description
1 polymer ?
#
loop_
_entity_poly.entity_id
_entity_poly.type
_entity_poly.pdbx_seq_one_letter_code
_entity_poly.pdbx_strand_id
1 'polypeptide(L)'
;FTYIDGGSYNFNKGFNKITIKKNWGWTDIDKFECYYATKHLYKIDKTLVDSNAIYSAKELYEYLCLQFQNRIISGQTQSYFTDLTNLVKKIPMLQAGDFQSYTNGYPYLWKNGGFAFGKYDNGTVNALINWYNSTNKKGIVSIQWHWHSPLGGKVGTNTFYTENTTFDITKAVTPGNVEYDSIISDIDEIAKQLKRFQDANIPVLWRPLHEASGGWFWWGAKGPEACIKLYNILFDRLTNYHNIHNLIWVWSSSEPEWYPGNDKVDIVGFDSYPGDYNYSIQKFAFDELFNLTGGNKLIAMTENGPIPDISECFSGDAPWLYFMSWGDLVAKQNTEQHIIDVFNNNKVITIESSNSINSRIWRSKLYPENWKRGYMDDEGRYIQDFSYAGYHKGELNIPFVQNNIIDVTLSPYNIDNKGINDVTEKLQKAIDDIGQNGGGVVYLPEGIYKISTKDSLNYALKISYDNVIIRGSGINKTYLYHESTVLRNKDIILFKKNYYSDWIDQNTESIKISIDLPMPVKIIPVESTDAFKKGDTIIVTSSTTEEFIDEYGMGGYWNESDFKRIAFLRIIDSIDIVNKYLIIDVPTRYPLKMRDNARIYKAKVHLTECGIENLSIGNKQNPNSGWNEEDYNIIGTGAYEVHFSNVIEMKNCINCWIRNINTYKPFENNDEIHILSNGIKLNQCRFITVDSCNFSKPQYKGGGGNGYMYIIESNDCLIKNSTANEGRHNFSFKYPYSNGNVIHKCYSNNSVSASDFHMYLSMSNLFDSCIFNKDYIESTFRPYGSGSIHGYTSSQSVFYNIIGEEYQSDKQYLIDSKQFGNGYIIGTSGNAYNISVVPPENNINGYYYNTLPVDYYEGIGIGNYIEPGSLYRDQLEKRLKNNSADNFHVNIQVKDYQTNNVIKNCKVKIQNQNIYTGNDGIAAFDNIKEIFSIEVENSLYNPLTKSTYVIFCDTTITVYLKPKIFSISFILKDSKTNKPIPYNDFYFGDLVSKTDASGKVSFTSFTGTYNYKVSNEYYQEINSNINLTCDSSIIIYFNKIFAELKIFVNEVKNIPVNNAIVILNKENVFKDTLVTNSLGMVIFSKIPVPDIYNYNISKNNYCSITGSFEIKNDTSIYFDIIPDTSDIINENKTMQIK
;
A
#
# COMPACT_ATOMS: atom_id res chain seq x y z
N PHE A 1 -57.07 -10.36 39.15
CA PHE A 1 -56.55 -11.12 38.00
C PHE A 1 -55.24 -10.50 37.57
N THR A 2 -54.21 -11.31 37.33
CA THR A 2 -52.92 -10.88 36.77
C THR A 2 -52.90 -11.31 35.31
N TYR A 3 -52.39 -10.46 34.42
CA TYR A 3 -52.13 -10.85 33.04
C TYR A 3 -50.93 -11.79 33.00
N ILE A 4 -51.15 -12.99 32.47
CA ILE A 4 -50.09 -13.97 32.21
C ILE A 4 -49.97 -14.06 30.70
N ASP A 5 -48.76 -13.85 30.18
CA ASP A 5 -48.48 -14.09 28.77
C ASP A 5 -48.54 -15.60 28.50
N GLY A 6 -49.49 -16.02 27.68
CA GLY A 6 -49.68 -17.41 27.30
C GLY A 6 -48.70 -17.90 26.23
N GLY A 7 -47.86 -17.01 25.69
CA GLY A 7 -46.94 -17.26 24.58
C GLY A 7 -47.58 -17.04 23.20
N SER A 8 -46.76 -17.18 22.17
CA SER A 8 -47.18 -17.05 20.76
C SER A 8 -47.39 -18.43 20.13
N TYR A 9 -48.49 -18.59 19.37
CA TYR A 9 -48.83 -19.85 18.70
C TYR A 9 -49.20 -19.61 17.23
N ASN A 10 -48.77 -20.53 16.36
CA ASN A 10 -49.19 -20.55 14.96
C ASN A 10 -50.62 -21.07 14.83
N PHE A 11 -51.50 -20.28 14.22
CA PHE A 11 -52.86 -20.71 13.91
C PHE A 11 -52.92 -21.20 12.48
N ASN A 12 -53.47 -22.40 12.29
CA ASN A 12 -53.71 -22.96 10.97
C ASN A 12 -54.79 -22.14 10.26
N LYS A 13 -54.77 -22.15 8.92
CA LYS A 13 -55.86 -21.57 8.13
C LYS A 13 -57.16 -22.31 8.46
N GLY A 14 -58.17 -21.57 8.93
CA GLY A 14 -59.48 -22.12 9.28
C GLY A 14 -59.71 -22.26 10.78
N PHE A 15 -60.43 -23.31 11.18
CA PHE A 15 -60.82 -23.51 12.57
C PHE A 15 -59.61 -23.92 13.43
N ASN A 16 -59.37 -23.20 14.52
CA ASN A 16 -58.35 -23.52 15.52
C ASN A 16 -59.04 -23.75 16.87
N LYS A 17 -58.61 -24.78 17.61
CA LYS A 17 -59.15 -25.11 18.93
C LYS A 17 -58.09 -24.87 20.01
N ILE A 18 -58.31 -23.87 20.86
CA ILE A 18 -57.51 -23.64 22.06
C ILE A 18 -58.17 -24.38 23.22
N THR A 19 -57.40 -25.18 23.96
CA THR A 19 -57.92 -25.97 25.10
C THR A 19 -57.05 -25.74 26.31
N ILE A 20 -57.66 -25.28 27.41
CA ILE A 20 -56.99 -25.19 28.71
C ILE A 20 -57.15 -26.55 29.37
N LYS A 21 -56.04 -27.26 29.54
CA LYS A 21 -56.03 -28.54 30.25
C LYS A 21 -55.65 -28.30 31.70
N LYS A 22 -56.41 -28.89 32.61
CA LYS A 22 -56.06 -28.91 34.04
C LYS A 22 -54.73 -29.66 34.19
N ASN A 23 -53.72 -29.00 34.75
CA ASN A 23 -52.54 -29.65 35.32
C ASN A 23 -52.76 -29.84 36.83
N TRP A 24 -52.29 -28.91 37.67
CA TRP A 24 -52.57 -28.93 39.13
C TRP A 24 -53.98 -28.42 39.49
N GLY A 25 -54.55 -27.53 38.67
CA GLY A 25 -55.84 -26.88 38.91
C GLY A 25 -55.79 -25.78 39.98
N TRP A 26 -56.96 -25.29 40.41
CA TRP A 26 -57.14 -24.18 41.38
C TRP A 26 -56.78 -22.79 40.82
N THR A 27 -57.30 -22.46 39.64
CA THR A 27 -57.13 -21.13 39.03
C THR A 27 -58.44 -20.70 38.40
N ASP A 28 -58.89 -19.49 38.74
CA ASP A 28 -60.01 -18.83 38.06
C ASP A 28 -59.48 -18.04 36.87
N ILE A 29 -60.04 -18.28 35.69
CA ILE A 29 -59.65 -17.62 34.44
C ILE A 29 -60.78 -16.69 34.03
N ASP A 30 -60.48 -15.39 33.99
CA ASP A 30 -61.43 -14.33 33.64
C ASP A 30 -61.66 -14.24 32.12
N LYS A 31 -60.60 -14.05 31.34
CA LYS A 31 -60.66 -13.93 29.87
C LYS A 31 -59.39 -14.43 29.18
N PHE A 32 -59.51 -14.68 27.88
CA PHE A 32 -58.38 -14.81 26.96
C PHE A 32 -58.40 -13.67 25.97
N GLU A 33 -57.24 -13.09 25.71
CA GLU A 33 -57.05 -12.11 24.65
C GLU A 33 -56.02 -12.68 23.69
N CYS A 34 -56.39 -12.75 22.41
CA CYS A 34 -55.49 -13.14 21.32
C CYS A 34 -55.30 -11.92 20.43
N TYR A 35 -54.05 -11.61 20.11
CA TYR A 35 -53.66 -10.55 19.20
C TYR A 35 -52.53 -11.05 18.30
N TYR A 36 -52.27 -10.35 17.20
CA TYR A 36 -51.16 -10.71 16.32
C TYR A 36 -49.84 -10.56 17.06
N ALA A 37 -49.05 -11.64 17.12
CA ALA A 37 -47.71 -11.59 17.67
C ALA A 37 -46.86 -10.61 16.85
N THR A 38 -46.15 -9.71 17.54
CA THR A 38 -45.18 -8.81 16.89
C THR A 38 -43.90 -9.60 16.68
N LYS A 39 -43.38 -9.60 15.45
CA LYS A 39 -42.10 -10.25 15.17
C LYS A 39 -40.95 -9.56 15.88
N HIS A 40 -39.95 -10.33 16.29
CA HIS A 40 -38.73 -9.78 16.85
C HIS A 40 -38.02 -8.85 15.87
N LEU A 41 -37.53 -7.72 16.39
CA LEU A 41 -36.66 -6.80 15.68
C LEU A 41 -35.26 -6.91 16.28
N TYR A 42 -34.33 -7.45 15.51
CA TYR A 42 -32.96 -7.68 15.95
C TYR A 42 -32.07 -6.50 15.61
N LYS A 43 -31.19 -6.13 16.54
CA LYS A 43 -30.15 -5.11 16.38
C LYS A 43 -28.80 -5.74 16.70
N ILE A 44 -28.44 -6.76 15.91
CA ILE A 44 -27.25 -7.57 16.16
C ILE A 44 -25.99 -6.69 16.20
N ASP A 45 -25.22 -6.81 17.27
CA ASP A 45 -23.88 -6.25 17.37
C ASP A 45 -22.99 -6.92 16.30
N LYS A 46 -22.53 -6.13 15.32
CA LYS A 46 -21.70 -6.63 14.21
C LYS A 46 -20.22 -6.81 14.57
N THR A 47 -19.84 -6.49 15.80
CA THR A 47 -18.46 -6.60 16.30
C THR A 47 -18.39 -7.61 17.44
N LEU A 48 -17.34 -8.44 17.43
CA LEU A 48 -17.02 -9.33 18.54
C LEU A 48 -16.70 -8.55 19.83
N VAL A 49 -16.98 -9.16 20.98
CA VAL A 49 -16.66 -8.60 22.30
C VAL A 49 -15.16 -8.45 22.54
N ASP A 50 -14.33 -9.29 21.90
CA ASP A 50 -12.89 -9.08 21.84
C ASP A 50 -12.53 -8.11 20.71
N SER A 51 -12.25 -6.85 21.08
CA SER A 51 -11.77 -5.83 20.14
C SER A 51 -10.50 -6.22 19.37
N ASN A 52 -9.65 -7.08 19.96
CA ASN A 52 -8.41 -7.59 19.39
C ASN A 52 -8.60 -8.86 18.55
N ALA A 53 -9.84 -9.35 18.38
CA ALA A 53 -10.12 -10.57 17.64
C ALA A 53 -9.40 -10.62 16.28
N ILE A 54 -8.82 -11.77 15.93
CA ILE A 54 -8.12 -11.97 14.67
C ILE A 54 -9.10 -11.89 13.49
N TYR A 55 -8.57 -11.67 12.28
CA TYR A 55 -9.39 -11.46 11.10
C TYR A 55 -10.34 -12.65 10.82
N SER A 56 -9.85 -13.89 10.91
CA SER A 56 -10.69 -15.07 10.65
C SER A 56 -11.84 -15.23 11.64
N ALA A 57 -11.69 -14.79 12.89
CA ALA A 57 -12.79 -14.75 13.86
C ALA A 57 -13.83 -13.68 13.52
N LYS A 58 -13.38 -12.49 13.10
CA LYS A 58 -14.26 -11.42 12.62
C LYS A 58 -15.01 -11.85 11.35
N GLU A 59 -14.33 -12.53 10.42
CA GLU A 59 -14.92 -13.07 9.19
C GLU A 59 -15.99 -14.12 9.48
N LEU A 60 -15.69 -15.09 10.36
CA LEU A 60 -16.68 -16.07 10.80
C LEU A 60 -17.87 -15.38 11.46
N TYR A 61 -17.64 -14.42 12.36
CA TYR A 61 -18.73 -13.73 13.03
C TYR A 61 -19.61 -12.92 12.06
N GLU A 62 -19.02 -12.24 11.07
CA GLU A 62 -19.76 -11.57 9.99
C GLU A 62 -20.59 -12.57 9.18
N TYR A 63 -20.01 -13.73 8.86
CA TYR A 63 -20.75 -14.81 8.21
C TYR A 63 -21.98 -15.23 9.02
N LEU A 64 -21.81 -15.46 10.33
CA LEU A 64 -22.88 -15.84 11.23
C LEU A 64 -23.97 -14.77 11.29
N CYS A 65 -23.59 -13.49 11.40
CA CYS A 65 -24.51 -12.35 11.34
C CYS A 65 -25.32 -12.31 10.04
N LEU A 66 -24.70 -12.60 8.90
CA LEU A 66 -25.37 -12.64 7.60
C LEU A 66 -26.35 -13.83 7.49
N GLN A 67 -26.04 -14.96 8.11
CA GLN A 67 -26.90 -16.15 8.04
C GLN A 67 -28.09 -16.04 9.00
N PHE A 68 -27.92 -15.40 10.16
CA PHE A 68 -28.96 -15.25 11.15
C PHE A 68 -30.23 -14.63 10.55
N GLN A 69 -31.40 -15.17 10.92
CA GLN A 69 -32.73 -14.89 10.34
C GLN A 69 -32.93 -15.32 8.87
N ASN A 70 -31.88 -15.70 8.14
CA ASN A 70 -31.97 -16.08 6.73
C ASN A 70 -31.90 -17.59 6.50
N ARG A 71 -30.99 -18.27 7.19
CA ARG A 71 -30.67 -19.71 7.08
C ARG A 71 -30.17 -20.24 8.45
N ILE A 72 -30.23 -21.55 8.64
CA ILE A 72 -29.76 -22.26 9.85
C ILE A 72 -28.52 -23.10 9.50
N ILE A 73 -27.45 -22.94 10.25
CA ILE A 73 -26.20 -23.70 10.06
C ILE A 73 -26.36 -25.10 10.67
N SER A 74 -26.04 -26.14 9.88
CA SER A 74 -26.08 -27.52 10.37
C SER A 74 -24.85 -27.86 11.20
N GLY A 75 -25.04 -28.51 12.34
CA GLY A 75 -23.96 -28.87 13.25
C GLY A 75 -24.12 -30.26 13.86
N GLN A 76 -22.98 -30.88 14.19
CA GLN A 76 -22.89 -32.20 14.80
C GLN A 76 -21.62 -32.29 15.65
N THR A 77 -21.69 -32.96 16.80
CA THR A 77 -20.47 -33.30 17.58
C THR A 77 -19.52 -34.20 16.79
N GLN A 78 -18.24 -34.31 17.18
CA GLN A 78 -17.30 -35.24 16.52
C GLN A 78 -17.79 -36.70 16.52
N SER A 79 -18.53 -37.08 17.57
CA SER A 79 -19.21 -38.38 17.63
C SER A 79 -20.33 -38.45 16.59
N TYR A 80 -20.44 -39.57 15.88
CA TYR A 80 -21.45 -39.81 14.82
C TYR A 80 -21.36 -38.89 13.58
N PHE A 81 -20.36 -37.99 13.48
CA PHE A 81 -20.23 -37.04 12.36
C PHE A 81 -20.14 -37.72 10.99
N THR A 82 -19.34 -38.79 10.90
CA THR A 82 -19.13 -39.54 9.65
C THR A 82 -20.39 -40.30 9.25
N ASP A 83 -21.07 -40.93 10.21
CA ASP A 83 -22.30 -41.68 9.96
C ASP A 83 -23.43 -40.76 9.50
N LEU A 84 -23.58 -39.59 10.13
CA LEU A 84 -24.51 -38.55 9.68
C LEU A 84 -24.20 -38.10 8.25
N THR A 85 -22.93 -37.77 7.96
CA THR A 85 -22.51 -37.34 6.61
C THR A 85 -22.82 -38.42 5.56
N ASN A 86 -22.61 -39.69 5.91
CA ASN A 86 -22.93 -40.82 5.04
C ASN A 86 -24.44 -41.00 4.84
N LEU A 87 -25.25 -40.71 5.85
CA LEU A 87 -26.71 -40.79 5.80
C LEU A 87 -27.29 -39.73 4.85
N VAL A 88 -26.95 -38.46 5.08
CA VAL A 88 -27.55 -37.33 4.35
C VAL A 88 -26.85 -36.96 3.04
N LYS A 89 -25.68 -37.58 2.76
CA LYS A 89 -24.83 -37.30 1.59
C LYS A 89 -24.43 -35.82 1.47
N LYS A 90 -24.31 -35.14 2.60
CA LYS A 90 -23.88 -33.74 2.75
C LYS A 90 -23.04 -33.60 4.00
N ILE A 91 -22.10 -32.67 3.99
CA ILE A 91 -21.23 -32.43 5.15
C ILE A 91 -21.85 -31.33 6.03
N PRO A 92 -22.14 -31.59 7.32
CA PRO A 92 -22.55 -30.55 8.26
C PRO A 92 -21.53 -29.40 8.29
N MET A 93 -22.03 -28.17 8.40
CA MET A 93 -21.19 -26.97 8.33
C MET A 93 -20.38 -26.77 9.62
N LEU A 94 -20.90 -27.19 10.77
CA LEU A 94 -20.28 -27.06 12.08
C LEU A 94 -19.90 -28.44 12.64
N GLN A 95 -18.67 -28.58 13.14
CA GLN A 95 -18.23 -29.75 13.89
C GLN A 95 -17.77 -29.34 15.28
N ALA A 96 -18.32 -29.98 16.31
CA ALA A 96 -18.05 -29.63 17.70
C ALA A 96 -17.16 -30.66 18.42
N GLY A 97 -16.07 -30.19 19.01
CA GLY A 97 -15.18 -30.97 19.87
C GLY A 97 -15.39 -30.69 21.36
N ASP A 98 -14.80 -31.54 22.21
CA ASP A 98 -14.86 -31.41 23.67
C ASP A 98 -13.46 -31.51 24.28
N PHE A 99 -13.16 -30.56 25.17
CA PHE A 99 -11.87 -30.44 25.85
C PHE A 99 -11.73 -31.22 27.16
N GLN A 100 -12.68 -32.09 27.50
CA GLN A 100 -12.67 -32.87 28.74
C GLN A 100 -11.32 -33.54 29.10
N SER A 101 -10.56 -34.02 28.11
CA SER A 101 -9.32 -34.76 28.32
C SER A 101 -8.08 -33.87 28.51
N TYR A 102 -8.14 -32.58 28.19
CA TYR A 102 -6.97 -31.67 28.25
C TYR A 102 -6.75 -31.03 29.62
N THR A 103 -7.60 -31.35 30.60
CA THR A 103 -7.58 -30.78 31.96
C THR A 103 -6.86 -31.71 32.93
N ASN A 104 -6.18 -31.18 33.96
CA ASN A 104 -5.44 -32.03 34.90
C ASN A 104 -6.37 -32.93 35.72
N GLY A 105 -7.60 -32.49 35.97
CA GLY A 105 -8.65 -33.26 36.63
C GLY A 105 -9.26 -34.41 35.81
N TYR A 106 -8.80 -34.69 34.58
CA TYR A 106 -9.38 -35.75 33.75
C TYR A 106 -9.21 -37.14 34.40
N PRO A 107 -10.28 -37.88 34.72
CA PRO A 107 -10.24 -39.06 35.60
C PRO A 107 -10.03 -40.40 34.90
N TYR A 108 -9.86 -40.40 33.57
CA TYR A 108 -9.80 -41.61 32.75
C TYR A 108 -8.43 -41.83 32.09
N LEU A 109 -7.38 -41.10 32.51
CA LEU A 109 -6.04 -41.35 32.03
C LEU A 109 -5.61 -42.77 32.42
N TRP A 110 -5.28 -43.61 31.45
CA TRP A 110 -4.84 -44.98 31.73
C TRP A 110 -3.37 -45.00 32.13
N LYS A 111 -3.07 -45.40 33.37
CA LYS A 111 -1.69 -45.48 33.91
C LYS A 111 -1.56 -46.65 34.88
N ASN A 112 -0.47 -47.42 34.76
CA ASN A 112 -0.12 -48.51 35.68
C ASN A 112 -1.25 -49.54 35.93
N GLY A 113 -2.04 -49.88 34.91
CA GLY A 113 -3.07 -50.93 34.99
C GLY A 113 -4.43 -50.47 35.52
N GLY A 114 -4.68 -49.16 35.62
CA GLY A 114 -5.99 -48.62 35.96
C GLY A 114 -6.15 -47.15 35.52
N PHE A 115 -7.31 -46.59 35.80
CA PHE A 115 -7.55 -45.16 35.62
C PHE A 115 -6.74 -44.35 36.63
N ALA A 116 -6.39 -43.13 36.23
CA ALA A 116 -5.73 -42.12 37.03
C ALA A 116 -6.22 -40.72 36.62
N PHE A 117 -5.96 -39.73 37.47
CA PHE A 117 -6.11 -38.34 37.09
C PHE A 117 -4.95 -37.87 36.20
N GLY A 118 -5.25 -37.08 35.19
CA GLY A 118 -4.27 -36.35 34.41
C GLY A 118 -4.73 -36.06 32.99
N LYS A 119 -4.26 -34.95 32.45
CA LYS A 119 -4.55 -34.57 31.06
C LYS A 119 -3.99 -35.57 30.04
N TYR A 120 -4.66 -35.67 28.91
CA TYR A 120 -4.34 -36.52 27.78
C TYR A 120 -4.73 -35.80 26.48
N ASP A 121 -3.81 -35.65 25.54
CA ASP A 121 -4.15 -35.17 24.19
C ASP A 121 -4.77 -36.33 23.39
N ASN A 122 -6.09 -36.27 23.22
CA ASN A 122 -6.86 -37.29 22.49
C ASN A 122 -6.86 -37.09 20.96
N GLY A 123 -6.15 -36.08 20.44
CA GLY A 123 -6.07 -35.76 19.02
C GLY A 123 -7.22 -34.91 18.48
N THR A 124 -8.23 -34.56 19.28
CA THR A 124 -9.39 -33.73 18.87
C THR A 124 -8.97 -32.44 18.17
N VAL A 125 -7.98 -31.71 18.71
CA VAL A 125 -7.51 -30.45 18.13
C VAL A 125 -6.97 -30.66 16.71
N ASN A 126 -6.08 -31.64 16.51
CA ASN A 126 -5.52 -31.93 15.19
C ASN A 126 -6.60 -32.40 14.21
N ALA A 127 -7.55 -33.22 14.67
CA ALA A 127 -8.65 -33.69 13.84
C ALA A 127 -9.52 -32.54 13.32
N LEU A 128 -9.85 -31.56 14.18
CA LEU A 128 -10.64 -30.39 13.79
C LEU A 128 -9.87 -29.44 12.87
N ILE A 129 -8.57 -29.23 13.11
CA ILE A 129 -7.72 -28.45 12.19
C ILE A 129 -7.69 -29.12 10.80
N ASN A 130 -7.48 -30.44 10.76
CA ASN A 130 -7.45 -31.20 9.51
C ASN A 130 -8.80 -31.16 8.79
N TRP A 131 -9.90 -31.34 9.52
CA TRP A 131 -11.25 -31.26 8.98
C TRP A 131 -11.53 -29.87 8.41
N TYR A 132 -11.25 -28.80 9.18
CA TYR A 132 -11.41 -27.42 8.71
C TYR A 132 -10.66 -27.19 7.39
N ASN A 133 -9.40 -27.61 7.30
CA ASN A 133 -8.61 -27.52 6.06
C ASN A 133 -9.21 -28.35 4.91
N SER A 134 -9.69 -29.56 5.18
CA SER A 134 -10.29 -30.45 4.16
C SER A 134 -11.56 -29.88 3.53
N THR A 135 -12.26 -28.97 4.24
CA THR A 135 -13.46 -28.29 3.73
C THR A 135 -13.15 -27.02 2.92
N ASN A 136 -11.89 -26.81 2.51
CA ASN A 136 -11.42 -25.52 1.96
C ASN A 136 -11.70 -24.35 2.92
N LYS A 137 -11.50 -24.59 4.23
CA LYS A 137 -11.69 -23.60 5.30
C LYS A 137 -13.12 -23.05 5.39
N LYS A 138 -14.12 -23.82 4.92
CA LYS A 138 -15.54 -23.47 5.00
C LYS A 138 -16.17 -23.92 6.32
N GLY A 139 -15.67 -25.01 6.92
CA GLY A 139 -16.23 -25.58 8.14
C GLY A 139 -16.11 -24.64 9.35
N ILE A 140 -17.02 -24.78 10.29
CA ILE A 140 -17.07 -24.02 11.55
C ILE A 140 -16.66 -24.94 12.68
N VAL A 141 -15.61 -24.55 13.42
CA VAL A 141 -15.15 -25.28 14.59
C VAL A 141 -15.85 -24.73 15.83
N SER A 142 -16.53 -25.60 16.57
CA SER A 142 -17.07 -25.30 17.89
C SER A 142 -16.34 -26.16 18.93
N ILE A 143 -16.07 -25.60 20.10
CA ILE A 143 -15.46 -26.32 21.21
C ILE A 143 -16.25 -26.02 22.48
N GLN A 144 -16.70 -27.09 23.13
CA GLN A 144 -17.18 -27.07 24.51
C GLN A 144 -16.18 -27.72 25.45
N TRP A 145 -16.42 -27.57 26.75
CA TRP A 145 -15.52 -28.12 27.75
C TRP A 145 -16.29 -28.73 28.92
N HIS A 146 -16.40 -30.06 28.92
CA HIS A 146 -16.77 -30.79 30.13
C HIS A 146 -15.60 -30.78 31.11
N TRP A 147 -15.52 -29.71 31.90
CA TRP A 147 -14.41 -29.47 32.80
C TRP A 147 -14.47 -30.41 34.00
N HIS A 148 -13.70 -31.51 33.96
CA HIS A 148 -13.53 -32.37 35.12
C HIS A 148 -12.86 -31.61 36.27
N SER A 149 -13.49 -31.62 37.45
CA SER A 149 -12.98 -30.88 38.61
C SER A 149 -11.50 -31.21 38.90
N PRO A 150 -10.62 -30.19 39.08
CA PRO A 150 -9.20 -30.43 39.32
C PRO A 150 -8.91 -31.18 40.63
N LEU A 151 -9.79 -31.04 41.62
CA LEU A 151 -9.69 -31.62 42.96
C LEU A 151 -11.05 -32.20 43.39
N GLY A 152 -11.05 -33.06 44.41
CA GLY A 152 -12.28 -33.52 45.07
C GLY A 152 -13.11 -34.57 44.32
N GLY A 153 -12.64 -35.03 43.15
CA GLY A 153 -13.29 -36.07 42.36
C GLY A 153 -12.78 -37.49 42.63
N LYS A 154 -13.46 -38.49 42.06
CA LYS A 154 -13.03 -39.89 42.07
C LYS A 154 -12.57 -40.34 40.68
N VAL A 155 -11.41 -40.99 40.62
CA VAL A 155 -10.88 -41.61 39.39
C VAL A 155 -11.91 -42.57 38.78
N GLY A 156 -12.03 -42.56 37.45
CA GLY A 156 -12.99 -43.39 36.70
C GLY A 156 -14.45 -42.95 36.80
N THR A 157 -14.72 -41.72 37.24
CA THR A 157 -16.09 -41.16 37.30
C THR A 157 -16.18 -39.82 36.58
N ASN A 158 -17.37 -39.40 36.17
CA ASN A 158 -17.58 -38.12 35.49
C ASN A 158 -17.56 -36.94 36.48
N THR A 159 -16.37 -36.54 36.93
CA THR A 159 -16.13 -35.52 37.97
C THR A 159 -16.44 -34.08 37.55
N PHE A 160 -16.93 -33.85 36.33
CA PHE A 160 -17.57 -32.59 35.95
C PHE A 160 -18.97 -32.45 36.59
N TYR A 161 -19.65 -33.57 36.89
CA TYR A 161 -20.92 -33.56 37.60
C TYR A 161 -20.74 -33.23 39.09
N THR A 162 -21.61 -32.37 39.61
CA THR A 162 -21.68 -31.96 41.01
C THR A 162 -21.78 -33.15 41.97
N GLU A 163 -22.52 -34.20 41.61
CA GLU A 163 -22.67 -35.40 42.45
C GLU A 163 -21.38 -36.24 42.57
N ASN A 164 -20.42 -36.06 41.65
CA ASN A 164 -19.19 -36.87 41.56
C ASN A 164 -17.94 -36.11 42.04
N THR A 165 -18.10 -34.93 42.64
CA THR A 165 -16.99 -34.14 43.18
C THR A 165 -17.37 -33.33 44.40
N THR A 166 -16.42 -33.13 45.32
CA THR A 166 -16.56 -32.18 46.43
C THR A 166 -15.97 -30.81 46.12
N PHE A 167 -15.63 -30.53 44.85
CA PHE A 167 -15.02 -29.27 44.43
C PHE A 167 -15.94 -28.07 44.69
N ASP A 168 -15.40 -27.02 45.32
CA ASP A 168 -16.16 -25.84 45.71
C ASP A 168 -15.77 -24.62 44.86
N ILE A 169 -16.63 -24.27 43.90
CA ILE A 169 -16.43 -23.11 43.02
C ILE A 169 -16.27 -21.79 43.79
N THR A 170 -16.87 -21.64 44.98
CA THR A 170 -16.76 -20.37 45.74
C THR A 170 -15.32 -20.11 46.19
N LYS A 171 -14.55 -21.17 46.46
CA LYS A 171 -13.12 -21.10 46.72
C LYS A 171 -12.32 -20.96 45.44
N ALA A 172 -12.74 -21.65 44.37
CA ALA A 172 -12.09 -21.61 43.08
C ALA A 172 -12.06 -20.21 42.45
N VAL A 173 -13.03 -19.35 42.75
CA VAL A 173 -13.06 -17.96 42.23
C VAL A 173 -12.42 -16.92 43.16
N THR A 174 -11.79 -17.37 44.25
CA THR A 174 -11.17 -16.49 45.25
C THR A 174 -9.65 -16.72 45.27
N PRO A 175 -8.82 -15.75 44.81
CA PRO A 175 -7.37 -15.88 44.81
C PRO A 175 -6.78 -16.26 46.17
N GLY A 176 -5.73 -17.09 46.15
CA GLY A 176 -5.05 -17.57 47.35
C GLY A 176 -5.58 -18.91 47.91
N ASN A 177 -6.63 -19.48 47.32
CA ASN A 177 -7.09 -20.83 47.60
C ASN A 177 -6.47 -21.85 46.64
N VAL A 178 -6.28 -23.09 47.11
CA VAL A 178 -5.77 -24.18 46.26
C VAL A 178 -6.71 -24.50 45.09
N GLU A 179 -8.02 -24.34 45.29
CA GLU A 179 -9.01 -24.49 44.23
C GLU A 179 -8.83 -23.42 43.14
N TYR A 180 -8.45 -22.19 43.50
CA TYR A 180 -8.17 -21.11 42.54
C TYR A 180 -6.93 -21.43 41.71
N ASP A 181 -5.83 -21.80 42.35
CA ASP A 181 -4.60 -22.16 41.64
C ASP A 181 -4.81 -23.36 40.71
N SER A 182 -5.65 -24.31 41.12
CA SER A 182 -5.96 -25.49 40.32
C SER A 182 -6.80 -25.17 39.09
N ILE A 183 -7.79 -24.28 39.20
CA ILE A 183 -8.53 -23.85 38.00
C ILE A 183 -7.66 -23.03 37.05
N ILE A 184 -6.78 -22.16 37.54
CA ILE A 184 -5.86 -21.41 36.70
C ILE A 184 -4.93 -22.35 35.95
N SER A 185 -4.42 -23.39 36.62
CA SER A 185 -3.60 -24.42 35.97
C SER A 185 -4.35 -25.15 34.85
N ASP A 186 -5.62 -25.46 35.03
CA ASP A 186 -6.44 -26.11 34.00
C ASP A 186 -6.74 -25.15 32.83
N ILE A 187 -7.08 -23.89 33.12
CA ILE A 187 -7.29 -22.84 32.12
C ILE A 187 -6.03 -22.65 31.27
N ASP A 188 -4.85 -22.62 31.90
CA ASP A 188 -3.57 -22.47 31.21
C ASP A 188 -3.25 -23.68 30.30
N GLU A 189 -3.76 -24.88 30.59
CA GLU A 189 -3.65 -26.04 29.69
C GLU A 189 -4.63 -25.98 28.51
N ILE A 190 -5.86 -25.52 28.76
CA ILE A 190 -6.85 -25.25 27.71
C ILE A 190 -6.36 -24.14 26.77
N ALA A 191 -5.75 -23.09 27.32
CA ALA A 191 -5.17 -21.99 26.56
C ALA A 191 -4.18 -22.48 25.50
N LYS A 192 -3.34 -23.47 25.82
CA LYS A 192 -2.41 -24.09 24.84
C LYS A 192 -3.14 -24.74 23.67
N GLN A 193 -4.29 -25.36 23.92
CA GLN A 193 -5.08 -26.01 22.87
C GLN A 193 -5.79 -24.99 21.98
N LEU A 194 -6.39 -23.96 22.59
CA LEU A 194 -6.98 -22.85 21.84
C LEU A 194 -5.93 -22.10 21.02
N LYS A 195 -4.70 -21.94 21.54
CA LYS A 195 -3.58 -21.34 20.81
C LYS A 195 -3.22 -22.12 19.54
N ARG A 196 -3.29 -23.45 19.55
CA ARG A 196 -3.06 -24.26 18.33
C ARG A 196 -4.05 -23.91 17.21
N PHE A 197 -5.30 -23.62 17.54
CA PHE A 197 -6.27 -23.12 16.56
C PHE A 197 -5.91 -21.70 16.09
N GLN A 198 -5.54 -20.80 17.01
CA GLN A 198 -5.11 -19.45 16.66
C GLN A 198 -3.88 -19.43 15.75
N ASP A 199 -2.87 -20.25 16.06
CA ASP A 199 -1.64 -20.37 15.28
C ASP A 199 -1.92 -20.94 13.88
N ALA A 200 -2.97 -21.76 13.75
CA ALA A 200 -3.50 -22.24 12.48
C ALA A 200 -4.47 -21.23 11.79
N ASN A 201 -4.67 -20.05 12.38
CA ASN A 201 -5.61 -19.01 11.95
C ASN A 201 -7.09 -19.48 11.89
N ILE A 202 -7.48 -20.40 12.77
CA ILE A 202 -8.82 -21.00 12.80
C ILE A 202 -9.66 -20.34 13.91
N PRO A 203 -10.82 -19.75 13.58
CA PRO A 203 -11.73 -19.22 14.57
C PRO A 203 -12.53 -20.35 15.25
N VAL A 204 -12.84 -20.16 16.54
CA VAL A 204 -13.51 -21.17 17.38
C VAL A 204 -14.75 -20.58 18.04
N LEU A 205 -15.90 -21.22 17.87
CA LEU A 205 -17.05 -20.98 18.73
C LEU A 205 -16.74 -21.60 20.10
N TRP A 206 -16.32 -20.78 21.05
CA TRP A 206 -15.86 -21.21 22.37
C TRP A 206 -17.03 -21.15 23.35
N ARG A 207 -17.48 -22.33 23.80
CA ARG A 207 -18.64 -22.49 24.69
C ARG A 207 -18.23 -23.11 26.04
N PRO A 208 -17.54 -22.36 26.92
CA PRO A 208 -17.17 -22.84 28.25
C PRO A 208 -18.35 -22.77 29.21
N LEU A 209 -18.26 -23.51 30.32
CA LEU A 209 -19.21 -23.45 31.44
C LEU A 209 -20.68 -23.63 31.02
N HIS A 210 -20.94 -24.49 30.04
CA HIS A 210 -22.28 -24.71 29.51
C HIS A 210 -23.26 -25.26 30.55
N GLU A 211 -24.55 -25.00 30.34
CA GLU A 211 -25.66 -25.46 31.19
C GLU A 211 -25.52 -25.11 32.69
N ALA A 212 -24.88 -23.97 33.01
CA ALA A 212 -24.57 -23.58 34.37
C ALA A 212 -25.81 -23.49 35.28
N SER A 213 -26.92 -22.96 34.77
CA SER A 213 -28.17 -22.78 35.52
C SER A 213 -28.81 -24.09 36.00
N GLY A 214 -28.50 -25.22 35.36
CA GLY A 214 -28.98 -26.54 35.77
C GLY A 214 -28.37 -27.04 37.09
N GLY A 215 -27.20 -26.53 37.48
CA GLY A 215 -26.52 -26.87 38.74
C GLY A 215 -25.94 -28.30 38.81
N TRP A 216 -26.17 -29.14 37.81
CA TRP A 216 -25.63 -30.51 37.74
C TRP A 216 -24.13 -30.56 37.42
N PHE A 217 -23.56 -29.50 36.85
CA PHE A 217 -22.11 -29.35 36.73
C PHE A 217 -21.52 -28.52 37.86
N TRP A 218 -20.29 -28.81 38.28
CA TRP A 218 -19.70 -28.17 39.47
C TRP A 218 -19.58 -26.65 39.33
N TRP A 219 -19.48 -26.11 38.10
CA TRP A 219 -19.43 -24.67 37.88
C TRP A 219 -20.77 -23.97 38.11
N GLY A 220 -21.88 -24.72 38.08
CA GLY A 220 -23.22 -24.25 38.45
C GLY A 220 -23.64 -24.57 39.89
N ALA A 221 -22.86 -25.36 40.63
CA ALA A 221 -23.31 -25.96 41.89
C ALA A 221 -23.59 -24.96 43.04
N LYS A 222 -23.04 -23.74 42.97
CA LYS A 222 -23.12 -22.72 44.04
C LYS A 222 -23.77 -21.42 43.59
N GLY A 223 -24.61 -21.50 42.57
CA GLY A 223 -25.41 -20.38 42.09
C GLY A 223 -24.67 -19.42 41.15
N PRO A 224 -25.38 -18.41 40.62
CA PRO A 224 -24.93 -17.58 39.51
C PRO A 224 -23.70 -16.73 39.82
N GLU A 225 -23.59 -16.18 41.03
CA GLU A 225 -22.51 -15.25 41.39
C GLU A 225 -21.12 -15.89 41.23
N ALA A 226 -20.96 -17.14 41.70
CA ALA A 226 -19.70 -17.86 41.58
C ALA A 226 -19.41 -18.24 40.12
N CYS A 227 -20.43 -18.65 39.35
CA CYS A 227 -20.27 -18.97 37.93
C CYS A 227 -19.85 -17.75 37.11
N ILE A 228 -20.48 -16.58 37.32
CA ILE A 228 -20.13 -15.33 36.61
C ILE A 228 -18.70 -14.89 36.97
N LYS A 229 -18.28 -15.03 38.23
CA LYS A 229 -16.88 -14.77 38.62
C LYS A 229 -15.91 -15.71 37.89
N LEU A 230 -16.24 -16.99 37.75
CA LEU A 230 -15.43 -17.95 37.00
C LEU A 230 -15.37 -17.61 35.51
N TYR A 231 -16.50 -17.21 34.91
CA TYR A 231 -16.56 -16.76 33.52
C TYR A 231 -15.65 -15.55 33.29
N ASN A 232 -15.66 -14.56 34.20
CA ASN A 232 -14.78 -13.40 34.11
C ASN A 232 -13.29 -13.79 34.21
N ILE A 233 -12.95 -14.76 35.07
CA ILE A 233 -11.58 -15.29 35.17
C ILE A 233 -11.18 -15.96 33.86
N LEU A 234 -12.05 -16.79 33.26
CA LEU A 234 -11.79 -17.41 31.96
C LEU A 234 -11.56 -16.37 30.86
N PHE A 235 -12.46 -15.38 30.77
CA PHE A 235 -12.39 -14.32 29.78
C PHE A 235 -11.08 -13.55 29.88
N ASP A 236 -10.74 -13.06 31.07
CA ASP A 236 -9.51 -12.29 31.29
C ASP A 236 -8.26 -13.16 31.06
N ARG A 237 -8.25 -14.39 31.57
CA ARG A 237 -7.08 -15.28 31.46
C ARG A 237 -6.83 -15.71 30.01
N LEU A 238 -7.86 -16.05 29.24
CA LEU A 238 -7.71 -16.46 27.84
C LEU A 238 -7.46 -15.27 26.91
N THR A 239 -8.29 -14.23 27.00
CA THR A 239 -8.26 -13.10 26.06
C THR A 239 -7.11 -12.14 26.38
N ASN A 240 -6.95 -11.70 27.64
CA ASN A 240 -5.99 -10.65 28.00
C ASN A 240 -4.62 -11.20 28.38
N TYR A 241 -4.58 -12.29 29.17
CA TYR A 241 -3.30 -12.84 29.64
C TYR A 241 -2.63 -13.73 28.58
N HIS A 242 -3.36 -14.68 27.98
CA HIS A 242 -2.80 -15.58 26.95
C HIS A 242 -2.84 -15.02 25.52
N ASN A 243 -3.44 -13.84 25.32
CA ASN A 243 -3.60 -13.17 24.01
C ASN A 243 -4.20 -14.13 22.97
N ILE A 244 -5.31 -14.76 23.33
CA ILE A 244 -6.08 -15.66 22.47
C ILE A 244 -7.29 -14.88 21.95
N HIS A 245 -7.22 -14.55 20.66
CA HIS A 245 -8.08 -13.64 19.93
C HIS A 245 -8.83 -14.34 18.78
N ASN A 246 -8.81 -15.67 18.72
CA ASN A 246 -9.55 -16.46 17.74
C ASN A 246 -10.90 -17.00 18.27
N LEU A 247 -11.33 -16.56 19.46
CA LEU A 247 -12.53 -17.08 20.13
C LEU A 247 -13.75 -16.21 19.83
N ILE A 248 -14.89 -16.87 19.60
CA ILE A 248 -16.23 -16.28 19.59
C ILE A 248 -16.96 -16.87 20.79
N TRP A 249 -17.25 -16.06 21.80
CA TRP A 249 -17.72 -16.48 23.10
C TRP A 249 -19.21 -16.85 23.09
N VAL A 250 -19.52 -18.10 23.45
CA VAL A 250 -20.88 -18.65 23.44
C VAL A 250 -21.35 -18.97 24.86
N TRP A 251 -22.51 -18.46 25.25
CA TRP A 251 -23.15 -18.71 26.54
C TRP A 251 -24.45 -19.51 26.38
N SER A 252 -24.69 -20.58 27.16
CA SER A 252 -25.84 -21.48 26.96
C SER A 252 -26.80 -21.66 28.16
N SER A 253 -27.15 -20.57 28.82
CA SER A 253 -28.24 -20.51 29.83
C SER A 253 -29.15 -19.29 29.57
N SER A 254 -30.48 -19.45 29.69
CA SER A 254 -31.47 -18.39 29.39
C SER A 254 -31.86 -17.55 30.61
N GLU A 255 -31.51 -17.99 31.81
CA GLU A 255 -31.85 -17.34 33.07
C GLU A 255 -31.04 -16.05 33.29
N PRO A 256 -31.69 -14.88 33.45
CA PRO A 256 -31.00 -13.59 33.51
C PRO A 256 -29.94 -13.44 34.58
N GLU A 257 -30.14 -14.04 35.76
CA GLU A 257 -29.19 -13.97 36.86
C GLU A 257 -27.87 -14.70 36.60
N TRP A 258 -27.82 -15.60 35.61
CA TRP A 258 -26.63 -16.36 35.23
C TRP A 258 -25.83 -15.71 34.10
N TYR A 259 -26.38 -14.68 33.44
CA TYR A 259 -25.80 -14.12 32.23
C TYR A 259 -24.56 -13.24 32.50
N PRO A 260 -23.39 -13.53 31.89
CA PRO A 260 -22.18 -12.74 32.09
C PRO A 260 -22.24 -11.29 31.57
N GLY A 261 -23.14 -11.00 30.61
CA GLY A 261 -23.35 -9.69 30.02
C GLY A 261 -23.04 -9.60 28.52
N ASN A 262 -23.69 -8.65 27.84
CA ASN A 262 -23.52 -8.40 26.40
C ASN A 262 -22.08 -7.95 26.02
N ASP A 263 -21.30 -7.47 26.99
CA ASP A 263 -19.92 -7.03 26.82
C ASP A 263 -18.90 -8.18 26.81
N LYS A 264 -19.33 -9.43 27.08
CA LYS A 264 -18.44 -10.61 27.18
C LYS A 264 -18.97 -11.86 26.47
N VAL A 265 -20.13 -11.77 25.85
CA VAL A 265 -20.79 -12.86 25.12
C VAL A 265 -21.07 -12.39 23.69
N ASP A 266 -20.68 -13.20 22.71
CA ASP A 266 -20.94 -12.96 21.28
C ASP A 266 -22.24 -13.65 20.83
N ILE A 267 -22.47 -14.87 21.32
CA ILE A 267 -23.62 -15.71 20.94
C ILE A 267 -24.26 -16.27 22.22
N VAL A 268 -25.58 -16.20 22.31
CA VAL A 268 -26.35 -16.90 23.34
C VAL A 268 -27.01 -18.14 22.77
N GLY A 269 -27.21 -19.16 23.58
CA GLY A 269 -27.81 -20.40 23.10
C GLY A 269 -28.56 -21.21 24.14
N PHE A 270 -29.22 -22.25 23.65
CA PHE A 270 -30.04 -23.16 24.43
C PHE A 270 -29.74 -24.62 24.06
N ASP A 271 -29.61 -25.46 25.07
CA ASP A 271 -29.35 -26.90 24.93
C ASP A 271 -30.70 -27.66 25.03
N SER A 272 -31.17 -28.19 23.89
CA SER A 272 -32.58 -28.59 23.69
C SER A 272 -32.80 -30.10 23.66
N TYR A 273 -33.47 -30.64 24.69
CA TYR A 273 -33.82 -32.06 24.82
C TYR A 273 -35.31 -32.30 25.16
N PRO A 274 -36.26 -31.99 24.25
CA PRO A 274 -37.70 -32.02 24.52
C PRO A 274 -38.35 -33.43 24.50
N GLY A 275 -37.53 -34.49 24.46
CA GLY A 275 -37.95 -35.89 24.31
C GLY A 275 -37.92 -36.40 22.86
N ASP A 276 -37.81 -37.71 22.69
CA ASP A 276 -37.62 -38.36 21.39
C ASP A 276 -38.71 -37.97 20.38
N TYR A 277 -38.30 -37.69 19.13
CA TYR A 277 -39.17 -37.32 18.00
C TYR A 277 -40.02 -36.05 18.21
N ASN A 278 -39.67 -35.23 19.20
CA ASN A 278 -40.33 -33.94 19.44
C ASN A 278 -39.60 -32.81 18.69
N TYR A 279 -40.06 -32.50 17.48
CA TYR A 279 -39.44 -31.50 16.59
C TYR A 279 -39.89 -30.05 16.86
N SER A 280 -40.46 -29.76 18.04
CA SER A 280 -40.90 -28.40 18.37
C SER A 280 -39.74 -27.39 18.37
N ILE A 281 -40.00 -26.18 17.88
CA ILE A 281 -38.98 -25.14 17.61
C ILE A 281 -38.40 -24.46 18.86
N GLN A 282 -38.81 -24.87 20.07
CA GLN A 282 -38.40 -24.25 21.35
C GLN A 282 -38.60 -22.72 21.41
N LYS A 283 -39.74 -22.22 20.89
CA LYS A 283 -40.02 -20.77 20.81
C LYS A 283 -39.85 -20.03 22.13
N PHE A 284 -40.31 -20.61 23.23
CA PHE A 284 -40.23 -19.97 24.54
C PHE A 284 -38.77 -19.71 24.95
N ALA A 285 -37.89 -20.71 24.80
CA ALA A 285 -36.46 -20.56 25.09
C ALA A 285 -35.79 -19.54 24.16
N PHE A 286 -36.17 -19.52 22.87
CA PHE A 286 -35.68 -18.50 21.93
C PHE A 286 -36.05 -17.08 22.39
N ASP A 287 -37.28 -16.88 22.86
CA ASP A 287 -37.79 -15.59 23.31
C ASP A 287 -37.13 -15.12 24.60
N GLU A 288 -36.85 -16.03 25.53
CA GLU A 288 -36.06 -15.73 26.72
C GLU A 288 -34.67 -15.22 26.35
N LEU A 289 -33.98 -15.87 25.38
CA LEU A 289 -32.67 -15.43 24.91
C LEU A 289 -32.71 -14.10 24.15
N PHE A 290 -33.77 -13.85 23.38
CA PHE A 290 -34.00 -12.55 22.75
C PHE A 290 -34.14 -11.45 23.80
N ASN A 291 -34.99 -11.68 24.82
CA ASN A 291 -35.24 -10.73 25.89
C ASN A 291 -34.00 -10.51 26.77
N LEU A 292 -33.25 -11.58 27.06
CA LEU A 292 -32.01 -11.56 27.82
C LEU A 292 -30.99 -10.57 27.24
N THR A 293 -30.91 -10.52 25.91
CA THR A 293 -29.89 -9.73 25.20
C THR A 293 -30.43 -8.42 24.65
N GLY A 294 -31.75 -8.20 24.71
CA GLY A 294 -32.43 -7.09 24.06
C GLY A 294 -32.37 -7.17 22.52
N GLY A 295 -32.23 -8.37 21.96
CA GLY A 295 -32.09 -8.60 20.52
C GLY A 295 -30.74 -8.19 19.92
N ASN A 296 -29.71 -8.00 20.75
CA ASN A 296 -28.37 -7.54 20.31
C ASN A 296 -27.40 -8.69 19.98
N LYS A 297 -27.70 -9.93 20.40
CA LYS A 297 -26.82 -11.10 20.18
C LYS A 297 -27.46 -12.14 19.27
N LEU A 298 -26.60 -12.93 18.64
CA LEU A 298 -27.03 -14.10 17.87
C LEU A 298 -27.56 -15.17 18.82
N ILE A 299 -28.61 -15.90 18.40
CA ILE A 299 -29.29 -16.91 19.21
C ILE A 299 -29.15 -18.28 18.54
N ALA A 300 -28.57 -19.26 19.22
CA ALA A 300 -28.26 -20.59 18.67
C ALA A 300 -28.83 -21.74 19.49
N MET A 301 -29.09 -22.88 18.84
CA MET A 301 -29.41 -24.13 19.52
C MET A 301 -28.10 -24.90 19.73
N THR A 302 -27.44 -24.60 20.85
CA THR A 302 -26.04 -24.95 21.14
C THR A 302 -25.82 -26.44 21.36
N GLU A 303 -26.86 -27.16 21.78
CA GLU A 303 -26.97 -28.62 21.71
C GLU A 303 -28.41 -29.02 21.37
N ASN A 304 -28.60 -30.17 20.74
CA ASN A 304 -29.93 -30.75 20.58
C ASN A 304 -29.92 -32.28 20.46
N GLY A 305 -31.03 -32.88 20.89
CA GLY A 305 -31.40 -34.27 20.57
C GLY A 305 -32.17 -34.35 19.24
N PRO A 306 -33.51 -34.21 19.26
CA PRO A 306 -34.30 -33.98 18.05
C PRO A 306 -33.93 -32.63 17.39
N ILE A 307 -33.85 -32.60 16.06
CA ILE A 307 -33.65 -31.36 15.29
C ILE A 307 -35.03 -30.70 15.10
N PRO A 308 -35.20 -29.39 15.36
CA PRO A 308 -36.48 -28.73 15.19
C PRO A 308 -36.92 -28.73 13.71
N ASP A 309 -38.24 -28.63 13.46
CA ASP A 309 -38.72 -28.40 12.10
C ASP A 309 -38.22 -27.05 11.59
N ILE A 310 -37.40 -27.09 10.52
CA ILE A 310 -36.73 -25.92 9.98
C ILE A 310 -37.72 -24.89 9.44
N SER A 311 -38.81 -25.32 8.80
CA SER A 311 -39.80 -24.41 8.22
C SER A 311 -40.62 -23.74 9.33
N GLU A 312 -40.91 -24.47 10.40
CA GLU A 312 -41.54 -23.92 11.60
C GLU A 312 -40.65 -22.91 12.31
N CYS A 313 -39.32 -23.08 12.33
CA CYS A 313 -38.39 -22.12 12.94
C CYS A 313 -38.55 -20.71 12.34
N PHE A 314 -38.63 -20.59 11.01
CA PHE A 314 -38.81 -19.29 10.34
C PHE A 314 -40.23 -18.76 10.43
N SER A 315 -41.23 -19.62 10.24
CA SER A 315 -42.64 -19.20 10.27
C SER A 315 -43.11 -18.84 11.68
N GLY A 316 -42.56 -19.50 12.70
CA GLY A 316 -42.80 -19.26 14.12
C GLY A 316 -41.87 -18.23 14.77
N ASP A 317 -41.02 -17.52 14.01
CA ASP A 317 -40.13 -16.45 14.52
C ASP A 317 -39.12 -16.92 15.60
N ALA A 318 -38.57 -18.12 15.45
CA ALA A 318 -37.42 -18.64 16.19
C ALA A 318 -36.31 -19.11 15.22
N PRO A 319 -35.71 -18.20 14.43
CA PRO A 319 -34.68 -18.56 13.46
C PRO A 319 -33.33 -18.81 14.14
N TRP A 320 -33.18 -19.98 14.77
CA TRP A 320 -31.91 -20.42 15.38
C TRP A 320 -30.74 -20.25 14.40
N LEU A 321 -29.62 -19.66 14.86
CA LEU A 321 -28.42 -19.45 14.05
C LEU A 321 -27.87 -20.78 13.53
N TYR A 322 -27.75 -21.75 14.43
CA TYR A 322 -27.32 -23.11 14.15
C TYR A 322 -28.04 -24.08 15.08
N PHE A 323 -28.07 -25.35 14.68
CA PHE A 323 -28.30 -26.48 15.59
C PHE A 323 -27.03 -27.32 15.69
N MET A 324 -26.83 -28.04 16.79
CA MET A 324 -25.69 -28.93 16.97
C MET A 324 -26.10 -30.23 17.67
N SER A 325 -26.27 -31.30 16.90
CA SER A 325 -26.82 -32.54 17.45
C SER A 325 -25.78 -33.35 18.25
N TRP A 326 -26.22 -33.87 19.39
CA TRP A 326 -25.37 -34.55 20.38
C TRP A 326 -25.15 -36.02 20.04
N GLY A 327 -23.92 -36.40 19.72
CA GLY A 327 -23.50 -37.78 19.47
C GLY A 327 -24.46 -38.56 18.57
N ASP A 328 -24.87 -39.76 19.02
CA ASP A 328 -25.80 -40.63 18.31
C ASP A 328 -27.28 -40.29 18.53
N LEU A 329 -27.59 -39.25 19.33
CA LEU A 329 -28.98 -38.79 19.53
C LEU A 329 -29.58 -38.25 18.24
N VAL A 330 -28.76 -37.74 17.31
CA VAL A 330 -29.21 -37.38 15.97
C VAL A 330 -29.93 -38.55 15.29
N ALA A 331 -29.47 -39.80 15.48
CA ALA A 331 -30.11 -40.99 14.91
C ALA A 331 -31.12 -41.66 15.86
N LYS A 332 -30.92 -41.58 17.17
CA LYS A 332 -31.83 -42.22 18.15
C LYS A 332 -33.14 -41.45 18.33
N GLN A 333 -33.11 -40.12 18.24
CA GLN A 333 -34.24 -39.25 18.61
C GLN A 333 -34.88 -38.55 17.41
N ASN A 334 -34.39 -38.81 16.19
CA ASN A 334 -34.99 -38.35 14.94
C ASN A 334 -35.26 -39.54 14.03
N THR A 335 -36.33 -39.47 13.23
CA THR A 335 -36.50 -40.43 12.13
C THR A 335 -35.49 -40.14 11.03
N GLU A 336 -34.99 -41.18 10.36
CA GLU A 336 -34.07 -41.03 9.23
C GLU A 336 -34.61 -40.05 8.17
N GLN A 337 -35.91 -40.15 7.86
CA GLN A 337 -36.57 -39.25 6.92
C GLN A 337 -36.51 -37.79 7.38
N HIS A 338 -36.74 -37.50 8.67
CA HIS A 338 -36.65 -36.14 9.20
C HIS A 338 -35.25 -35.57 9.05
N ILE A 339 -34.22 -36.36 9.35
CA ILE A 339 -32.82 -35.93 9.19
C ILE A 339 -32.53 -35.59 7.71
N ILE A 340 -32.97 -36.45 6.78
CA ILE A 340 -32.82 -36.22 5.34
C ILE A 340 -33.55 -34.94 4.91
N ASP A 341 -34.77 -34.72 5.40
CA ASP A 341 -35.59 -33.55 5.05
C ASP A 341 -34.98 -32.25 5.57
N VAL A 342 -34.46 -32.25 6.81
CA VAL A 342 -33.70 -31.13 7.39
C VAL A 342 -32.52 -30.78 6.50
N PHE A 343 -31.66 -31.74 6.17
CA PHE A 343 -30.44 -31.47 5.40
C PHE A 343 -30.72 -31.17 3.91
N ASN A 344 -31.91 -31.49 3.40
CA ASN A 344 -32.38 -31.10 2.07
C ASN A 344 -33.12 -29.77 2.02
N ASN A 345 -33.52 -29.23 3.17
CA ASN A 345 -34.16 -27.92 3.23
C ASN A 345 -33.18 -26.81 2.75
N ASN A 346 -33.64 -25.95 1.84
CA ASN A 346 -32.81 -24.86 1.29
C ASN A 346 -32.41 -23.80 2.35
N LYS A 347 -33.12 -23.78 3.48
CA LYS A 347 -32.80 -22.95 4.63
C LYS A 347 -31.71 -23.53 5.53
N VAL A 348 -31.31 -24.79 5.37
CA VAL A 348 -30.19 -25.38 6.12
C VAL A 348 -28.89 -25.22 5.33
N ILE A 349 -27.81 -24.83 6.00
CA ILE A 349 -26.47 -24.68 5.43
C ILE A 349 -25.64 -25.92 5.74
N THR A 350 -25.14 -26.52 4.67
CA THR A 350 -24.10 -27.55 4.60
C THR A 350 -22.88 -27.00 3.86
N ILE A 351 -21.72 -27.67 3.95
CA ILE A 351 -20.47 -27.24 3.28
C ILE A 351 -20.69 -27.01 1.77
N GLU A 352 -21.47 -27.87 1.10
CA GLU A 352 -21.74 -27.82 -0.33
C GLU A 352 -22.61 -26.62 -0.72
N SER A 353 -23.58 -26.29 0.14
CA SER A 353 -24.49 -25.14 -0.07
C SER A 353 -23.93 -23.82 0.45
N SER A 354 -22.73 -23.85 1.04
CA SER A 354 -22.03 -22.67 1.49
C SER A 354 -21.26 -22.05 0.31
N ASN A 355 -21.65 -20.83 -0.06
CA ASN A 355 -20.76 -19.97 -0.83
C ASN A 355 -19.61 -19.61 0.12
N SER A 356 -18.38 -20.07 -0.17
CA SER A 356 -17.21 -19.69 0.63
C SER A 356 -17.03 -18.18 0.57
N ILE A 357 -16.75 -17.56 1.72
CA ILE A 357 -16.14 -16.23 1.73
C ILE A 357 -14.78 -16.29 1.00
N ASN A 358 -14.00 -17.37 1.18
CA ASN A 358 -12.75 -17.64 0.46
C ASN A 358 -12.81 -17.65 -1.08
N SER A 359 -13.96 -17.94 -1.71
CA SER A 359 -14.08 -17.81 -3.19
C SER A 359 -14.39 -16.38 -3.65
N ARG A 360 -14.61 -15.46 -2.71
CA ARG A 360 -14.79 -14.03 -2.95
C ARG A 360 -13.58 -13.21 -2.53
N ILE A 361 -12.67 -13.78 -1.73
CA ILE A 361 -11.46 -13.07 -1.30
C ILE A 361 -10.60 -12.74 -2.52
N TRP A 362 -10.18 -11.50 -2.63
CA TRP A 362 -9.35 -11.01 -3.73
C TRP A 362 -8.28 -10.06 -3.21
N ARG A 363 -7.15 -9.98 -3.91
CA ARG A 363 -6.05 -9.04 -3.61
C ARG A 363 -5.98 -7.98 -4.70
N SER A 364 -5.66 -6.74 -4.32
CA SER A 364 -5.43 -5.65 -5.26
C SER A 364 -4.25 -5.96 -6.19
N LYS A 365 -4.37 -5.62 -7.47
CA LYS A 365 -3.23 -5.73 -8.42
C LYS A 365 -2.09 -4.76 -8.10
N LEU A 366 -2.42 -3.64 -7.46
CA LEU A 366 -1.45 -2.64 -6.99
C LEU A 366 -0.86 -2.98 -5.61
N TYR A 367 -1.43 -3.97 -4.91
CA TYR A 367 -0.96 -4.46 -3.63
C TYR A 367 -0.99 -6.00 -3.55
N PRO A 368 -0.19 -6.70 -4.38
CA PRO A 368 -0.13 -8.16 -4.39
C PRO A 368 0.45 -8.72 -3.08
N GLU A 369 0.36 -10.04 -2.89
CA GLU A 369 0.85 -10.71 -1.68
C GLU A 369 2.35 -10.43 -1.42
N ASN A 370 3.16 -10.44 -2.47
CA ASN A 370 4.59 -10.13 -2.45
C ASN A 370 4.90 -8.62 -2.58
N TRP A 371 3.92 -7.73 -2.38
CA TRP A 371 4.15 -6.29 -2.43
C TRP A 371 5.28 -5.89 -1.49
N LYS A 372 6.18 -5.06 -2.02
CA LYS A 372 7.25 -4.36 -1.31
C LYS A 372 7.21 -2.88 -1.66
N ARG A 373 7.84 -2.04 -0.84
CA ARG A 373 7.97 -0.61 -1.14
C ARG A 373 8.59 -0.43 -2.53
N GLY A 374 7.99 0.46 -3.32
CA GLY A 374 8.41 0.68 -4.71
C GLY A 374 7.78 -0.26 -5.73
N TYR A 375 6.90 -1.18 -5.33
CA TYR A 375 6.13 -1.93 -6.32
C TYR A 375 5.35 -0.97 -7.23
N MET A 376 5.47 -1.20 -8.54
CA MET A 376 4.74 -0.51 -9.58
C MET A 376 4.14 -1.54 -10.52
N ASP A 377 2.99 -1.22 -11.11
CA ASP A 377 2.50 -2.00 -12.24
C ASP A 377 3.13 -1.56 -13.58
N ASP A 378 2.74 -2.22 -14.66
CA ASP A 378 3.26 -1.96 -16.02
C ASP A 378 2.96 -0.55 -16.55
N GLU A 379 2.00 0.16 -15.95
CA GLU A 379 1.65 1.55 -16.28
C GLU A 379 2.38 2.57 -15.38
N GLY A 380 3.21 2.09 -14.44
CA GLY A 380 3.96 2.93 -13.50
C GLY A 380 3.12 3.43 -12.32
N ARG A 381 1.93 2.87 -12.08
CA ARG A 381 1.08 3.19 -10.92
C ARG A 381 1.65 2.53 -9.67
N TYR A 382 1.53 3.19 -8.52
CA TYR A 382 2.05 2.68 -7.25
C TYR A 382 1.23 3.17 -6.06
N ILE A 383 1.31 2.41 -4.98
CA ILE A 383 0.73 2.77 -3.69
C ILE A 383 1.87 3.21 -2.75
N GLN A 384 1.67 4.36 -2.11
CA GLN A 384 2.60 4.90 -1.11
C GLN A 384 2.68 4.00 0.12
N ASP A 385 3.82 4.04 0.82
CA ASP A 385 3.96 3.40 2.13
C ASP A 385 3.39 4.31 3.24
N PHE A 386 2.16 4.05 3.66
CA PHE A 386 1.44 4.82 4.68
C PHE A 386 1.77 4.36 6.11
N SER A 387 2.59 3.32 6.27
CA SER A 387 2.88 2.72 7.58
C SER A 387 3.55 3.67 8.58
N TYR A 388 4.09 4.80 8.13
CA TYR A 388 4.74 5.80 8.98
C TYR A 388 3.77 6.77 9.65
N ALA A 389 2.46 6.65 9.42
CA ALA A 389 1.49 7.54 10.05
C ALA A 389 1.28 7.23 11.55
N GLY A 390 1.15 8.29 12.35
CA GLY A 390 0.82 8.22 13.77
C GLY A 390 2.01 8.37 14.71
N TYR A 391 1.72 8.33 16.02
CA TYR A 391 2.66 8.51 17.12
C TYR A 391 3.92 7.66 16.93
N HIS A 392 5.08 8.30 16.90
CA HIS A 392 6.38 7.66 16.61
C HIS A 392 6.35 6.74 15.40
N LYS A 393 5.73 7.17 14.30
CA LYS A 393 5.58 6.38 13.08
C LYS A 393 4.83 5.06 13.30
N GLY A 394 3.97 4.94 14.31
CA GLY A 394 3.33 3.66 14.65
C GLY A 394 4.27 2.60 15.23
N GLU A 395 5.51 2.96 15.58
CA GLU A 395 6.48 2.05 16.20
C GLU A 395 6.26 1.92 17.71
N LEU A 396 5.60 2.91 18.32
CA LEU A 396 5.26 2.92 19.75
C LEU A 396 3.75 3.08 19.94
N ASN A 397 3.24 2.48 21.00
CA ASN A 397 1.89 2.77 21.48
C ASN A 397 1.86 4.14 22.17
N ILE A 398 0.69 4.81 22.11
CA ILE A 398 0.46 6.03 22.89
C ILE A 398 0.70 5.71 24.38
N PRO A 399 1.57 6.45 25.07
CA PRO A 399 1.94 6.14 26.45
C PRO A 399 0.75 6.35 27.40
N PHE A 400 0.75 5.60 28.50
CA PHE A 400 -0.09 5.89 29.66
C PHE A 400 0.82 6.36 30.80
N VAL A 401 1.04 7.68 30.88
CA VAL A 401 1.94 8.29 31.87
C VAL A 401 1.36 8.18 33.28
N GLN A 402 2.09 7.54 34.20
CA GLN A 402 1.65 7.26 35.58
C GLN A 402 2.40 8.07 36.64
N ASN A 403 3.42 8.82 36.25
CA ASN A 403 4.26 9.65 37.10
C ASN A 403 3.96 11.15 36.91
N ASN A 404 4.34 11.95 37.91
CA ASN A 404 4.12 13.41 37.95
C ASN A 404 2.67 13.80 37.59
N ILE A 405 1.71 13.28 38.36
CA ILE A 405 0.28 13.55 38.18
C ILE A 405 -0.14 14.62 39.20
N ILE A 406 -0.75 15.69 38.70
CA ILE A 406 -1.35 16.74 39.50
C ILE A 406 -2.88 16.61 39.42
N ASP A 407 -3.51 16.26 40.54
CA ASP A 407 -4.96 16.41 40.69
C ASP A 407 -5.29 17.88 40.92
N VAL A 408 -5.97 18.50 39.96
CA VAL A 408 -6.24 19.94 40.01
C VAL A 408 -7.26 20.34 41.08
N THR A 409 -8.03 19.40 41.62
CA THR A 409 -9.00 19.67 42.70
C THR A 409 -8.34 19.82 44.06
N LEU A 410 -7.08 19.39 44.19
CA LEU A 410 -6.30 19.49 45.41
C LEU A 410 -5.47 20.79 45.47
N SER A 411 -4.91 21.07 46.65
CA SER A 411 -3.93 22.15 46.84
C SER A 411 -2.71 21.95 45.94
N PRO A 412 -2.16 23.00 45.31
CA PRO A 412 -2.47 24.43 45.51
C PRO A 412 -3.60 24.99 44.64
N TYR A 413 -4.10 24.25 43.64
CA TYR A 413 -4.99 24.82 42.62
C TYR A 413 -6.43 24.92 43.09
N ASN A 414 -6.92 23.93 43.83
CA ASN A 414 -8.28 23.88 44.38
C ASN A 414 -9.33 24.26 43.31
N ILE A 415 -9.22 23.62 42.14
CA ILE A 415 -10.09 23.87 40.99
C ILE A 415 -11.50 23.34 41.27
N ASP A 416 -12.50 24.15 40.92
CA ASP A 416 -13.91 23.76 40.99
C ASP A 416 -14.24 22.75 39.88
N ASN A 417 -14.75 21.59 40.27
CA ASN A 417 -15.24 20.54 39.37
C ASN A 417 -16.77 20.43 39.37
N LYS A 418 -17.49 21.43 39.91
CA LYS A 418 -18.96 21.48 39.93
C LYS A 418 -19.56 22.32 38.79
N GLY A 419 -18.72 22.93 37.97
CA GLY A 419 -19.13 23.80 36.86
C GLY A 419 -19.69 25.16 37.29
N ILE A 420 -19.45 25.59 38.53
CA ILE A 420 -20.02 26.83 39.08
C ILE A 420 -19.12 28.02 38.74
N ASN A 421 -17.83 27.90 39.03
CA ASN A 421 -16.85 28.98 38.86
C ASN A 421 -16.05 28.77 37.57
N ASP A 422 -15.67 29.87 36.91
CA ASP A 422 -14.67 29.82 35.84
C ASP A 422 -13.31 29.41 36.41
N VAL A 423 -12.72 28.35 35.85
CA VAL A 423 -11.44 27.80 36.30
C VAL A 423 -10.30 28.01 35.31
N THR A 424 -10.50 28.73 34.20
CA THR A 424 -9.52 28.86 33.12
C THR A 424 -8.14 29.26 33.62
N GLU A 425 -8.02 30.32 34.44
CA GLU A 425 -6.72 30.81 34.91
C GLU A 425 -5.99 29.80 35.80
N LYS A 426 -6.72 29.15 36.71
CA LYS A 426 -6.13 28.15 37.62
C LYS A 426 -5.72 26.89 36.88
N LEU A 427 -6.52 26.48 35.90
CA LEU A 427 -6.23 25.31 35.08
C LEU A 427 -5.05 25.57 34.14
N GLN A 428 -4.99 26.75 33.51
CA GLN A 428 -3.82 27.18 32.75
C GLN A 428 -2.57 27.22 33.63
N LYS A 429 -2.68 27.73 34.87
CA LYS A 429 -1.56 27.72 35.82
C LYS A 429 -1.07 26.30 36.11
N ALA A 430 -1.97 25.32 36.30
CA ALA A 430 -1.56 23.93 36.50
C ALA A 430 -0.83 23.34 35.28
N ILE A 431 -1.29 23.68 34.07
CA ILE A 431 -0.64 23.30 32.79
C ILE A 431 0.75 23.93 32.67
N ASP A 432 0.91 25.20 33.05
CA ASP A 432 2.20 25.88 32.99
C ASP A 432 3.17 25.38 34.06
N ASP A 433 2.70 25.22 35.31
CA ASP A 433 3.51 24.75 36.44
C ASP A 433 4.04 23.32 36.17
N ILE A 434 3.23 22.41 35.62
CA ILE A 434 3.69 21.06 35.29
C ILE A 434 4.67 21.07 34.11
N GLY A 435 4.41 21.92 33.12
CA GLY A 435 5.27 22.07 31.95
C GLY A 435 6.65 22.62 32.29
N GLN A 436 6.72 23.62 33.17
CA GLN A 436 7.97 24.16 33.69
C GLN A 436 8.77 23.14 34.50
N ASN A 437 8.09 22.16 35.11
CA ASN A 437 8.69 21.07 35.87
C ASN A 437 9.01 19.82 35.02
N GLY A 438 9.15 19.97 33.70
CA GLY A 438 9.57 18.89 32.80
C GLY A 438 8.44 18.04 32.21
N GLY A 439 7.18 18.41 32.46
CA GLY A 439 5.99 17.73 31.95
C GLY A 439 5.44 16.68 32.93
N GLY A 440 4.27 16.16 32.61
CA GLY A 440 3.46 15.30 33.47
C GLY A 440 1.99 15.37 33.10
N VAL A 441 1.13 14.89 34.02
CA VAL A 441 -0.31 14.82 33.80
C VAL A 441 -1.04 15.86 34.66
N VAL A 442 -1.75 16.77 34.01
CA VAL A 442 -2.80 17.58 34.62
C VAL A 442 -4.07 16.74 34.64
N TYR A 443 -4.36 16.15 35.79
CA TYR A 443 -5.49 15.26 35.98
C TYR A 443 -6.73 16.04 36.44
N LEU A 444 -7.81 15.86 35.69
CA LEU A 444 -9.15 16.37 35.97
C LEU A 444 -10.01 15.19 36.44
N PRO A 445 -10.26 15.06 37.75
CA PRO A 445 -11.25 14.13 38.28
C PRO A 445 -12.64 14.24 37.62
N GLU A 446 -13.53 13.33 38.00
CA GLU A 446 -14.94 13.40 37.59
C GLU A 446 -15.56 14.75 37.99
N GLY A 447 -16.32 15.35 37.07
CA GLY A 447 -16.94 16.66 37.27
C GLY A 447 -17.03 17.51 36.01
N ILE A 448 -17.56 18.72 36.18
CA ILE A 448 -17.72 19.74 35.14
C ILE A 448 -16.77 20.89 35.46
N TYR A 449 -15.95 21.27 34.49
CA TYR A 449 -14.98 22.36 34.61
C TYR A 449 -15.39 23.47 33.65
N LYS A 450 -15.88 24.57 34.21
CA LYS A 450 -16.30 25.74 33.45
C LYS A 450 -15.08 26.55 33.04
N ILE A 451 -14.88 26.73 31.74
CA ILE A 451 -13.79 27.53 31.17
C ILE A 451 -14.36 28.60 30.24
N SER A 452 -13.63 29.69 30.09
CA SER A 452 -13.91 30.75 29.11
C SER A 452 -12.64 31.19 28.39
N THR A 453 -12.81 31.82 27.22
CA THR A 453 -11.73 32.49 26.50
C THR A 453 -11.78 33.99 26.79
N LYS A 454 -10.66 34.56 27.24
CA LYS A 454 -10.51 36.01 27.43
C LYS A 454 -10.43 36.73 26.08
N ASP A 455 -10.96 37.95 25.99
CA ASP A 455 -10.98 38.71 24.73
C ASP A 455 -9.60 39.03 24.16
N SER A 456 -8.60 39.20 25.02
CA SER A 456 -7.21 39.46 24.61
C SER A 456 -6.46 38.21 24.11
N LEU A 457 -7.06 37.02 24.25
CA LEU A 457 -6.46 35.75 23.88
C LEU A 457 -7.23 35.11 22.73
N ASN A 458 -6.50 34.34 21.92
CA ASN A 458 -7.07 33.49 20.90
C ASN A 458 -7.22 32.03 21.36
N TYR A 459 -7.14 31.77 22.67
CA TYR A 459 -7.38 30.45 23.23
C TYR A 459 -7.93 30.50 24.66
N ALA A 460 -8.64 29.46 25.11
CA ALA A 460 -8.98 29.29 26.53
C ALA A 460 -7.82 28.63 27.30
N LEU A 461 -7.35 27.47 26.84
CA LEU A 461 -6.22 26.74 27.42
C LEU A 461 -5.13 26.52 26.38
N LYS A 462 -3.86 26.60 26.79
CA LYS A 462 -2.71 26.39 25.92
C LYS A 462 -1.69 25.45 26.55
N ILE A 463 -1.26 24.44 25.80
CA ILE A 463 -0.09 23.62 26.12
C ILE A 463 1.10 24.14 25.31
N SER A 464 2.13 24.62 26.02
CA SER A 464 3.33 25.23 25.42
C SER A 464 4.65 24.58 25.80
N TYR A 465 4.61 23.57 26.68
CA TYR A 465 5.77 22.79 27.13
C TYR A 465 5.63 21.34 26.67
N ASP A 466 6.76 20.69 26.42
CA ASP A 466 6.79 19.28 26.00
C ASP A 466 6.37 18.35 27.15
N ASN A 467 5.96 17.12 26.83
CA ASN A 467 5.59 16.10 27.81
C ASN A 467 4.39 16.46 28.71
N VAL A 468 3.52 17.41 28.30
CA VAL A 468 2.35 17.83 29.09
C VAL A 468 1.08 17.15 28.58
N ILE A 469 0.34 16.55 29.51
CA ILE A 469 -0.89 15.81 29.23
C ILE A 469 -2.05 16.39 30.04
N ILE A 470 -3.18 16.65 29.39
CA ILE A 470 -4.46 16.90 30.06
C ILE A 470 -5.25 15.60 30.07
N ARG A 471 -5.61 15.08 31.25
CA ARG A 471 -6.32 13.79 31.38
C ARG A 471 -7.58 13.94 32.22
N GLY A 472 -8.71 13.52 31.68
CA GLY A 472 -9.94 13.31 32.45
C GLY A 472 -10.08 11.88 33.01
N SER A 473 -11.15 11.66 33.76
CA SER A 473 -11.51 10.36 34.34
C SER A 473 -12.31 9.44 33.40
N GLY A 474 -12.68 9.96 32.22
CA GLY A 474 -13.48 9.26 31.21
C GLY A 474 -14.41 10.23 30.47
N ILE A 475 -14.75 9.90 29.22
CA ILE A 475 -15.64 10.69 28.35
C ILE A 475 -17.03 10.96 28.96
N ASN A 476 -17.53 10.07 29.83
CA ASN A 476 -18.82 10.21 30.50
C ASN A 476 -18.69 10.65 31.97
N LYS A 477 -17.52 11.18 32.36
CA LYS A 477 -17.19 11.53 33.74
C LYS A 477 -16.61 12.94 33.87
N THR A 478 -15.69 13.31 32.99
CA THR A 478 -15.04 14.62 33.00
C THR A 478 -15.51 15.46 31.83
N TYR A 479 -16.03 16.64 32.11
CA TYR A 479 -16.61 17.55 31.14
C TYR A 479 -15.94 18.93 31.20
N LEU A 480 -15.39 19.40 30.08
CA LEU A 480 -15.00 20.79 29.88
C LEU A 480 -16.17 21.55 29.27
N TYR A 481 -16.77 22.46 30.05
CA TYR A 481 -17.85 23.32 29.59
C TYR A 481 -17.28 24.71 29.25
N HIS A 482 -17.30 25.07 27.98
CA HIS A 482 -16.81 26.36 27.50
C HIS A 482 -17.93 27.40 27.37
N GLU A 483 -17.91 28.44 28.20
CA GLU A 483 -19.00 29.42 28.34
C GLU A 483 -19.01 30.53 27.28
N SER A 484 -17.86 30.94 26.71
CA SER A 484 -17.86 32.06 25.75
C SER A 484 -18.51 31.65 24.42
N THR A 485 -19.35 32.55 23.89
CA THR A 485 -20.10 32.38 22.64
C THR A 485 -19.47 33.10 21.44
N VAL A 486 -18.51 34.00 21.68
CA VAL A 486 -17.77 34.76 20.66
C VAL A 486 -16.36 34.18 20.54
N LEU A 487 -16.17 33.29 19.55
CA LEU A 487 -14.96 32.50 19.34
C LEU A 487 -14.28 32.74 17.98
N ARG A 488 -14.57 33.84 17.30
CA ARG A 488 -13.99 34.13 15.98
C ARG A 488 -12.45 34.08 16.03
N ASN A 489 -11.85 33.18 15.25
CA ASN A 489 -10.41 32.89 15.21
C ASN A 489 -9.80 32.44 16.56
N LYS A 490 -10.58 31.76 17.42
CA LYS A 490 -10.15 31.31 18.74
C LYS A 490 -10.25 29.79 18.89
N ASP A 491 -9.32 29.21 19.65
CA ASP A 491 -9.30 27.78 19.97
C ASP A 491 -9.74 27.55 21.42
N ILE A 492 -10.46 26.48 21.72
CA ILE A 492 -10.70 26.16 23.14
C ILE A 492 -9.40 25.63 23.75
N ILE A 493 -8.74 24.70 23.08
CA ILE A 493 -7.46 24.13 23.50
C ILE A 493 -6.44 24.27 22.38
N LEU A 494 -5.36 25.00 22.64
CA LEU A 494 -4.27 25.24 21.70
C LEU A 494 -2.99 24.51 22.14
N PHE A 495 -2.49 23.60 21.32
CA PHE A 495 -1.15 23.04 21.47
C PHE A 495 -0.20 23.82 20.57
N LYS A 496 0.69 24.60 21.17
CA LYS A 496 1.68 25.40 20.42
C LYS A 496 2.78 25.90 21.35
N LYS A 497 4.04 25.87 20.90
CA LYS A 497 5.15 26.57 21.57
C LYS A 497 4.87 28.08 21.72
N ASN A 498 5.58 28.75 22.64
CA ASN A 498 5.43 30.19 22.87
C ASN A 498 6.11 31.09 21.84
N TYR A 499 7.06 30.56 21.07
CA TYR A 499 7.68 31.26 19.95
C TYR A 499 7.04 30.85 18.61
N TYR A 500 7.27 31.67 17.59
CA TYR A 500 6.75 31.45 16.25
C TYR A 500 7.46 30.25 15.56
N SER A 501 6.66 29.36 14.96
CA SER A 501 7.09 28.23 14.13
C SER A 501 6.17 28.18 12.90
N ASP A 502 6.74 27.85 11.75
CA ASP A 502 6.05 27.69 10.46
C ASP A 502 6.93 26.83 9.54
N TRP A 503 6.33 26.00 8.71
CA TRP A 503 7.02 25.22 7.67
C TRP A 503 7.23 25.99 6.37
N ILE A 504 6.67 27.20 6.23
CA ILE A 504 6.73 28.01 5.00
C ILE A 504 7.56 29.28 5.21
N ASP A 505 7.86 29.67 6.45
CA ASP A 505 8.73 30.83 6.69
C ASP A 505 10.21 30.40 6.81
N GLN A 506 10.97 30.61 5.72
CA GLN A 506 12.38 30.26 5.62
C GLN A 506 13.27 31.35 6.22
N ASN A 507 13.68 31.18 7.48
CA ASN A 507 14.63 32.07 8.17
C ASN A 507 16.00 31.42 8.44
N THR A 508 16.25 30.25 7.85
CA THR A 508 17.50 29.51 7.97
C THR A 508 18.13 29.30 6.60
N GLU A 509 19.44 29.05 6.58
CA GLU A 509 20.18 28.69 5.36
C GLU A 509 19.53 27.46 4.71
N SER A 510 19.24 27.55 3.41
CA SER A 510 18.69 26.44 2.63
C SER A 510 19.70 25.90 1.65
N ILE A 511 19.77 24.57 1.54
CA ILE A 511 20.60 23.88 0.56
C ILE A 511 19.70 23.29 -0.52
N LYS A 512 20.05 23.49 -1.80
CA LYS A 512 19.30 22.92 -2.92
C LYS A 512 19.57 21.43 -3.08
N ILE A 513 18.60 20.71 -3.64
CA ILE A 513 18.85 19.37 -4.15
C ILE A 513 19.76 19.45 -5.38
N SER A 514 20.60 18.44 -5.58
CA SER A 514 21.56 18.41 -6.70
C SER A 514 21.08 17.60 -7.91
N ILE A 515 19.92 16.94 -7.81
CA ILE A 515 19.26 16.17 -8.88
C ILE A 515 17.75 16.19 -8.66
N ASP A 516 16.96 16.12 -9.74
CA ASP A 516 15.52 15.90 -9.66
C ASP A 516 15.18 14.59 -8.96
N LEU A 517 14.11 14.62 -8.16
CA LEU A 517 13.56 13.47 -7.44
C LEU A 517 12.17 13.16 -8.00
N PRO A 518 12.05 12.29 -9.02
CA PRO A 518 10.79 12.07 -9.73
C PRO A 518 9.76 11.23 -8.98
N MET A 519 10.13 10.65 -7.83
CA MET A 519 9.31 9.72 -7.04
C MET A 519 9.57 9.94 -5.53
N PRO A 520 8.79 9.31 -4.64
CA PRO A 520 9.07 9.22 -3.20
C PRO A 520 10.45 8.65 -2.84
N VAL A 521 11.29 9.41 -2.13
CA VAL A 521 12.70 9.05 -1.84
C VAL A 521 13.04 9.16 -0.37
N LYS A 522 13.91 8.29 0.17
CA LYS A 522 14.56 8.51 1.49
C LYS A 522 15.93 9.15 1.38
N ILE A 523 16.55 9.14 0.21
CA ILE A 523 17.90 9.65 -0.02
C ILE A 523 17.79 10.91 -0.87
N ILE A 524 18.24 12.03 -0.34
CA ILE A 524 18.19 13.34 -1.00
C ILE A 524 19.61 13.81 -1.29
N PRO A 525 20.04 13.82 -2.56
CA PRO A 525 21.28 14.45 -2.98
C PRO A 525 21.20 15.97 -2.88
N VAL A 526 22.21 16.57 -2.24
CA VAL A 526 22.25 18.00 -1.94
C VAL A 526 23.58 18.63 -2.37
N GLU A 527 23.57 19.94 -2.60
CA GLU A 527 24.78 20.70 -2.96
C GLU A 527 25.85 20.70 -1.84
N SER A 528 25.42 20.65 -0.57
CA SER A 528 26.28 20.52 0.61
C SER A 528 25.54 19.85 1.78
N THR A 529 26.27 19.11 2.62
CA THR A 529 25.75 18.54 3.88
C THR A 529 26.17 19.33 5.11
N ASP A 530 27.01 20.35 4.97
CA ASP A 530 27.71 21.01 6.08
C ASP A 530 26.77 21.67 7.11
N ALA A 531 25.58 22.08 6.66
CA ALA A 531 24.56 22.69 7.51
C ALA A 531 23.84 21.67 8.41
N PHE A 532 23.98 20.36 8.18
CA PHE A 532 23.11 19.33 8.75
C PHE A 532 23.86 18.29 9.58
N LYS A 533 23.15 17.69 10.54
CA LYS A 533 23.61 16.51 11.32
C LYS A 533 22.50 15.50 11.52
N LYS A 534 22.85 14.26 11.85
CA LYS A 534 21.89 13.22 12.27
C LYS A 534 21.01 13.73 13.42
N GLY A 535 19.71 13.46 13.32
CA GLY A 535 18.69 13.88 14.27
C GLY A 535 18.13 15.29 14.03
N ASP A 536 18.69 16.08 13.11
CA ASP A 536 18.10 17.37 12.77
C ASP A 536 16.71 17.17 12.14
N THR A 537 15.75 17.94 12.63
CA THR A 537 14.44 18.10 11.99
C THR A 537 14.56 19.13 10.86
N ILE A 538 14.15 18.76 9.65
CA ILE A 538 14.28 19.56 8.43
C ILE A 538 12.94 19.69 7.72
N ILE A 539 12.82 20.74 6.91
CA ILE A 539 11.77 20.89 5.89
C ILE A 539 12.39 20.63 4.53
N VAL A 540 11.84 19.67 3.79
CA VAL A 540 12.12 19.47 2.36
C VAL A 540 10.96 20.10 1.58
N THR A 541 11.25 21.02 0.66
CA THR A 541 10.23 21.85 -0.01
C THR A 541 10.64 22.21 -1.44
N SER A 542 9.71 22.72 -2.22
CA SER A 542 9.93 23.40 -3.50
C SER A 542 9.21 24.74 -3.52
N SER A 543 9.56 25.64 -4.44
CA SER A 543 8.80 26.85 -4.75
C SER A 543 7.66 26.54 -5.73
N THR A 544 6.66 27.41 -5.75
CA THR A 544 5.56 27.40 -6.74
C THR A 544 5.95 28.29 -7.92
N THR A 545 6.80 27.80 -8.82
CA THR A 545 7.26 28.55 -10.01
C THR A 545 6.18 28.61 -11.10
N GLU A 546 6.37 29.46 -12.11
CA GLU A 546 5.49 29.50 -13.28
C GLU A 546 5.51 28.16 -14.02
N GLU A 547 6.69 27.55 -14.18
CA GLU A 547 6.81 26.23 -14.80
C GLU A 547 6.15 25.11 -14.00
N PHE A 548 6.09 25.23 -12.66
CA PHE A 548 5.29 24.34 -11.83
C PHE A 548 3.81 24.54 -12.15
N ILE A 549 3.30 25.77 -12.09
CA ILE A 549 1.89 26.10 -12.33
C ILE A 549 1.43 25.62 -13.73
N ASP A 550 2.27 25.82 -14.75
CA ASP A 550 2.02 25.37 -16.12
C ASP A 550 1.98 23.85 -16.26
N GLU A 551 2.82 23.12 -15.51
CA GLU A 551 2.79 21.65 -15.48
C GLU A 551 1.42 21.11 -15.03
N TYR A 552 0.74 21.82 -14.12
CA TYR A 552 -0.61 21.46 -13.68
C TYR A 552 -1.71 22.08 -14.54
N GLY A 553 -1.37 22.87 -15.57
CA GLY A 553 -2.35 23.59 -16.38
C GLY A 553 -3.12 24.65 -15.59
N MET A 554 -2.52 25.21 -14.53
CA MET A 554 -3.15 26.18 -13.62
C MET A 554 -2.70 27.62 -13.89
N GLY A 555 -2.12 27.89 -15.06
CA GLY A 555 -1.70 29.21 -15.50
C GLY A 555 -2.85 30.22 -15.47
N GLY A 556 -2.65 31.36 -14.82
CA GLY A 556 -3.69 32.38 -14.62
C GLY A 556 -4.73 32.07 -13.54
N TYR A 557 -4.68 30.89 -12.91
CA TYR A 557 -5.58 30.49 -11.82
C TYR A 557 -4.87 30.37 -10.48
N TRP A 558 -3.67 29.79 -10.47
CA TRP A 558 -2.80 29.75 -9.30
C TRP A 558 -1.74 30.84 -9.37
N ASN A 559 -1.33 31.32 -8.20
CA ASN A 559 -0.20 32.22 -8.03
C ASN A 559 0.61 31.82 -6.79
N GLU A 560 1.83 32.36 -6.67
CA GLU A 560 2.76 32.01 -5.58
C GLU A 560 2.21 32.37 -4.18
N SER A 561 1.43 33.46 -4.05
CA SER A 561 0.89 33.90 -2.76
C SER A 561 -0.22 32.99 -2.21
N ASP A 562 -1.05 32.43 -3.09
CA ASP A 562 -2.23 31.65 -2.73
C ASP A 562 -1.91 30.16 -2.59
N PHE A 563 -1.07 29.61 -3.48
CA PHE A 563 -0.65 28.21 -3.40
C PHE A 563 0.43 28.03 -2.33
N LYS A 564 0.04 27.50 -1.17
CA LYS A 564 0.99 27.11 -0.14
C LYS A 564 1.88 25.97 -0.67
N ARG A 565 3.17 26.22 -0.82
CA ARG A 565 4.13 25.28 -1.43
C ARG A 565 4.20 23.88 -0.77
N ILE A 566 4.70 22.89 -1.52
CA ILE A 566 4.98 21.52 -1.03
C ILE A 566 5.93 21.59 0.17
N ALA A 567 5.61 20.91 1.26
CA ALA A 567 6.50 20.80 2.42
C ALA A 567 6.42 19.42 3.07
N PHE A 568 7.60 18.86 3.35
CA PHE A 568 7.79 17.59 4.06
C PHE A 568 8.64 17.82 5.31
N LEU A 569 8.06 17.67 6.50
CA LEU A 569 8.83 17.65 7.75
C LEU A 569 9.51 16.29 7.89
N ARG A 570 10.83 16.26 8.01
CA ARG A 570 11.63 15.03 8.07
C ARG A 570 12.68 15.08 9.16
N ILE A 571 13.14 13.92 9.60
CA ILE A 571 14.27 13.79 10.51
C ILE A 571 15.43 13.14 9.74
N ILE A 572 16.62 13.71 9.86
CA ILE A 572 17.82 13.12 9.25
C ILE A 572 18.23 11.89 10.05
N ASP A 573 18.11 10.71 9.45
CA ASP A 573 18.55 9.45 10.05
C ASP A 573 20.07 9.24 9.91
N SER A 574 20.62 9.59 8.74
CA SER A 574 22.07 9.57 8.50
C SER A 574 22.50 10.51 7.37
N ILE A 575 23.81 10.76 7.27
CA ILE A 575 24.40 11.63 6.26
C ILE A 575 25.58 10.91 5.62
N ASP A 576 25.63 10.91 4.29
CA ASP A 576 26.82 10.54 3.54
C ASP A 576 27.54 11.82 3.11
N ILE A 577 28.57 12.20 3.86
CA ILE A 577 29.32 13.45 3.64
C ILE A 577 30.12 13.37 2.32
N VAL A 578 30.63 12.20 1.97
CA VAL A 578 31.49 12.02 0.78
C VAL A 578 30.68 12.24 -0.49
N ASN A 579 29.48 11.68 -0.54
CA ASN A 579 28.61 11.77 -1.70
C ASN A 579 27.56 12.89 -1.61
N LYS A 580 27.52 13.61 -0.49
CA LYS A 580 26.58 14.70 -0.17
C LYS A 580 25.12 14.27 -0.17
N TYR A 581 24.81 13.22 0.57
CA TYR A 581 23.44 12.71 0.70
C TYR A 581 22.89 12.90 2.11
N LEU A 582 21.63 13.33 2.18
CA LEU A 582 20.83 13.29 3.39
C LEU A 582 19.89 12.08 3.32
N ILE A 583 19.95 11.21 4.32
CA ILE A 583 19.05 10.07 4.47
C ILE A 583 18.00 10.44 5.51
N ILE A 584 16.73 10.48 5.12
CA ILE A 584 15.61 10.90 5.95
C ILE A 584 14.81 9.69 6.48
N ASP A 585 14.11 9.91 7.59
CA ASP A 585 13.34 8.89 8.32
C ASP A 585 12.18 8.29 7.50
N VAL A 586 11.44 9.11 6.76
CA VAL A 586 10.28 8.73 5.93
C VAL A 586 10.49 9.24 4.51
N PRO A 587 10.12 8.48 3.45
CA PRO A 587 10.24 8.95 2.09
C PRO A 587 9.56 10.31 1.85
N THR A 588 10.05 11.13 0.91
CA THR A 588 9.25 12.23 0.36
C THR A 588 7.92 11.70 -0.18
N ARG A 589 6.86 12.52 -0.24
CA ARG A 589 5.52 12.05 -0.69
C ARG A 589 5.18 12.46 -2.12
N TYR A 590 6.04 13.21 -2.78
CA TYR A 590 5.76 13.77 -4.10
C TYR A 590 7.07 14.12 -4.82
N PRO A 591 7.06 14.24 -6.17
CA PRO A 591 8.22 14.67 -6.92
C PRO A 591 8.74 16.04 -6.48
N LEU A 592 10.06 16.22 -6.55
CA LEU A 592 10.75 17.49 -6.29
C LEU A 592 11.73 17.76 -7.44
N LYS A 593 11.60 18.92 -8.10
CA LYS A 593 12.43 19.27 -9.26
C LYS A 593 13.32 20.46 -8.93
N MET A 594 14.55 20.43 -9.44
CA MET A 594 15.54 21.51 -9.31
C MET A 594 15.02 22.81 -9.93
N ARG A 595 14.27 22.72 -11.04
CA ARG A 595 13.66 23.88 -11.71
C ARG A 595 12.69 24.64 -10.79
N ASP A 596 12.02 23.93 -9.89
CA ASP A 596 11.07 24.48 -8.93
C ASP A 596 11.78 24.94 -7.64
N ASN A 597 13.09 25.18 -7.68
CA ASN A 597 13.92 25.58 -6.54
C ASN A 597 13.76 24.65 -5.31
N ALA A 598 13.73 23.34 -5.56
CA ALA A 598 13.64 22.33 -4.51
C ALA A 598 14.86 22.35 -3.58
N ARG A 599 14.60 22.37 -2.27
CA ARG A 599 15.60 22.69 -1.25
C ARG A 599 15.23 22.14 0.14
N ILE A 600 16.23 22.13 1.01
CA ILE A 600 16.15 21.66 2.39
C ILE A 600 16.64 22.76 3.33
N TYR A 601 15.96 22.95 4.46
CA TYR A 601 16.44 23.79 5.55
C TYR A 601 15.99 23.23 6.91
N LYS A 602 16.61 23.69 8.00
CA LYS A 602 16.23 23.24 9.35
C LYS A 602 14.85 23.74 9.72
N ALA A 603 14.01 22.83 10.22
CA ALA A 603 12.72 23.19 10.76
C ALA A 603 12.90 23.99 12.06
N LYS A 604 11.98 24.91 12.32
CA LYS A 604 11.83 25.52 13.65
C LYS A 604 11.37 24.45 14.64
N VAL A 605 11.50 24.71 15.93
CA VAL A 605 11.22 23.72 16.98
C VAL A 605 9.72 23.47 17.12
N HIS A 606 9.35 22.20 17.26
CA HIS A 606 7.97 21.73 17.47
C HIS A 606 7.69 21.44 18.94
N LEU A 607 6.42 21.45 19.31
CA LEU A 607 5.95 20.87 20.58
C LEU A 607 5.95 19.34 20.46
N THR A 608 6.37 18.62 21.50
CA THR A 608 6.46 17.15 21.43
C THR A 608 6.02 16.43 22.68
N GLU A 609 5.60 15.17 22.51
CA GLU A 609 5.18 14.27 23.59
C GLU A 609 4.00 14.78 24.44
N CYS A 610 3.14 15.62 23.85
CA CYS A 610 1.97 16.16 24.54
C CYS A 610 0.68 15.42 24.19
N GLY A 611 -0.29 15.44 25.11
CA GLY A 611 -1.55 14.74 24.90
C GLY A 611 -2.77 15.39 25.55
N ILE A 612 -3.94 15.03 25.04
CA ILE A 612 -5.21 15.23 25.74
C ILE A 612 -6.06 13.96 25.66
N GLU A 613 -6.61 13.53 26.79
CA GLU A 613 -7.33 12.27 26.86
C GLU A 613 -8.46 12.16 27.89
N ASN A 614 -9.42 11.27 27.60
CA ASN A 614 -10.45 10.77 28.51
C ASN A 614 -11.40 11.85 29.08
N LEU A 615 -11.91 12.74 28.24
CA LEU A 615 -12.87 13.78 28.65
C LEU A 615 -13.80 14.18 27.51
N SER A 616 -14.88 14.91 27.84
CA SER A 616 -15.78 15.50 26.85
C SER A 616 -15.72 17.04 26.88
N ILE A 617 -15.89 17.69 25.72
CA ILE A 617 -15.85 19.15 25.58
C ILE A 617 -17.16 19.65 24.94
N GLY A 618 -17.74 20.72 25.49
CA GLY A 618 -18.99 21.29 24.98
C GLY A 618 -19.01 22.81 25.08
N ASN A 619 -19.64 23.47 24.12
CA ASN A 619 -19.78 24.92 24.05
C ASN A 619 -21.20 25.37 24.39
N LYS A 620 -21.28 26.48 25.12
CA LYS A 620 -22.51 27.28 25.18
C LYS A 620 -22.90 27.72 23.77
N GLN A 621 -24.16 27.50 23.42
CA GLN A 621 -24.76 27.92 22.16
C GLN A 621 -24.67 29.45 22.01
N ASN A 622 -24.25 29.93 20.83
CA ASN A 622 -24.30 31.35 20.50
C ASN A 622 -25.77 31.79 20.31
N PRO A 623 -26.24 32.86 20.99
CA PRO A 623 -27.64 33.26 20.98
C PRO A 623 -28.04 34.10 19.76
N ASN A 624 -27.08 34.58 18.97
CA ASN A 624 -27.35 35.46 17.84
C ASN A 624 -27.94 34.70 16.64
N SER A 625 -28.69 35.42 15.82
CA SER A 625 -29.18 34.93 14.53
C SER A 625 -28.16 35.15 13.40
N GLY A 626 -28.48 34.68 12.18
CA GLY A 626 -27.61 34.83 11.01
C GLY A 626 -26.66 33.65 10.85
N TRP A 627 -27.20 32.55 10.31
CA TRP A 627 -26.52 31.26 10.15
C TRP A 627 -26.47 30.79 8.68
N ASN A 628 -26.72 31.68 7.73
CA ASN A 628 -26.67 31.35 6.30
C ASN A 628 -25.21 31.14 5.81
N GLU A 629 -25.08 30.64 4.58
CA GLU A 629 -23.80 30.24 3.98
C GLU A 629 -22.70 31.30 4.07
N GLU A 630 -23.01 32.58 3.80
CA GLU A 630 -22.02 33.66 3.78
C GLU A 630 -22.11 34.62 4.98
N ASP A 631 -22.94 34.31 5.98
CA ASP A 631 -23.17 35.20 7.14
C ASP A 631 -21.90 35.38 8.01
N TYR A 632 -20.88 34.53 7.84
CA TYR A 632 -19.58 34.66 8.51
C TYR A 632 -18.82 35.95 8.16
N ASN A 633 -19.21 36.64 7.10
CA ASN A 633 -18.68 37.95 6.67
C ASN A 633 -19.48 39.14 7.22
N ILE A 634 -20.60 38.92 7.89
CA ILE A 634 -21.52 39.98 8.33
C ILE A 634 -21.35 40.23 9.83
N ILE A 635 -20.75 41.35 10.19
CA ILE A 635 -20.58 41.76 11.60
C ILE A 635 -21.94 41.77 12.31
N GLY A 636 -22.00 41.16 13.49
CA GLY A 636 -23.20 41.09 14.33
C GLY A 636 -24.05 39.82 14.15
N THR A 637 -23.71 38.93 13.22
CA THR A 637 -24.33 37.61 13.12
C THR A 637 -23.64 36.58 14.03
N GLY A 638 -24.37 35.53 14.40
CA GLY A 638 -23.78 34.39 15.11
C GLY A 638 -22.69 33.71 14.28
N ALA A 639 -22.89 33.55 12.97
CA ALA A 639 -21.89 32.98 12.07
C ALA A 639 -20.57 33.76 12.08
N TYR A 640 -20.62 35.10 12.09
CA TYR A 640 -19.42 35.94 12.16
C TYR A 640 -18.66 35.73 13.48
N GLU A 641 -19.38 35.61 14.58
CA GLU A 641 -18.81 35.49 15.93
C GLU A 641 -18.16 34.14 16.21
N VAL A 642 -18.51 33.08 15.48
CA VAL A 642 -17.95 31.73 15.68
C VAL A 642 -16.97 31.29 14.59
N HIS A 643 -16.80 32.11 13.56
CA HIS A 643 -16.01 31.79 12.38
C HIS A 643 -14.55 31.43 12.71
N PHE A 644 -14.06 30.32 12.16
CA PHE A 644 -12.73 29.77 12.44
C PHE A 644 -12.45 29.48 13.92
N SER A 645 -13.50 29.19 14.72
CA SER A 645 -13.30 28.61 16.04
C SER A 645 -13.04 27.11 15.96
N ASN A 646 -12.10 26.61 16.76
CA ASN A 646 -11.81 25.17 16.87
C ASN A 646 -11.93 24.71 18.33
N VAL A 647 -12.37 23.48 18.55
CA VAL A 647 -12.29 22.87 19.89
C VAL A 647 -10.83 22.60 20.25
N ILE A 648 -10.07 21.97 19.34
CA ILE A 648 -8.66 21.66 19.55
C ILE A 648 -7.87 22.04 18.29
N GLU A 649 -6.88 22.93 18.42
CA GLU A 649 -5.84 23.09 17.40
C GLU A 649 -4.51 22.55 17.94
N MET A 650 -3.94 21.58 17.23
CA MET A 650 -2.52 21.25 17.35
C MET A 650 -1.75 21.96 16.26
N LYS A 651 -0.79 22.80 16.67
CA LYS A 651 0.01 23.61 15.75
C LYS A 651 1.49 23.39 15.96
N ASN A 652 2.19 22.97 14.91
CA ASN A 652 3.62 22.66 14.94
C ASN A 652 3.98 21.65 16.05
N CYS A 653 3.24 20.54 16.09
CA CYS A 653 3.45 19.44 17.05
C CYS A 653 4.07 18.22 16.37
N ILE A 654 4.87 17.43 17.10
CA ILE A 654 5.41 16.15 16.67
C ILE A 654 5.30 15.10 17.77
N ASN A 655 4.89 13.87 17.45
CA ASN A 655 4.69 12.78 18.43
C ASN A 655 3.72 13.20 19.56
N CYS A 656 2.54 13.71 19.21
CA CYS A 656 1.49 14.06 20.17
C CYS A 656 0.22 13.24 19.93
N TRP A 657 -0.74 13.28 20.86
CA TRP A 657 -1.98 12.51 20.71
C TRP A 657 -3.24 13.20 21.24
N ILE A 658 -4.38 12.80 20.67
CA ILE A 658 -5.73 13.12 21.15
C ILE A 658 -6.44 11.78 21.28
N ARG A 659 -6.85 11.36 22.49
CA ARG A 659 -7.41 10.02 22.69
C ARG A 659 -8.67 10.04 23.55
N ASN A 660 -9.73 9.35 23.14
CA ASN A 660 -10.97 9.28 23.92
C ASN A 660 -11.51 10.68 24.26
N ILE A 661 -11.71 11.51 23.23
CA ILE A 661 -12.29 12.86 23.36
C ILE A 661 -13.61 12.91 22.62
N ASN A 662 -14.67 13.30 23.32
CA ASN A 662 -15.99 13.48 22.73
C ASN A 662 -16.45 14.94 22.81
N THR A 663 -17.36 15.34 21.92
CA THR A 663 -18.16 16.53 22.13
C THR A 663 -19.51 16.17 22.74
N TYR A 664 -20.06 17.04 23.59
CA TYR A 664 -21.35 16.84 24.23
C TYR A 664 -22.20 18.10 24.16
N LYS A 665 -23.53 17.96 24.27
CA LYS A 665 -24.46 19.08 24.44
C LYS A 665 -24.44 19.55 25.90
N PRO A 666 -23.99 20.77 26.22
CA PRO A 666 -24.22 21.35 27.53
C PRO A 666 -25.70 21.43 27.87
N PHE A 667 -26.07 21.18 29.13
CA PHE A 667 -27.44 21.33 29.66
C PHE A 667 -28.03 22.73 29.36
N GLU A 668 -27.11 23.69 29.20
CA GLU A 668 -27.25 25.05 28.70
C GLU A 668 -28.17 25.26 27.49
N ASN A 669 -27.93 24.38 26.53
CA ASN A 669 -28.26 24.62 25.14
C ASN A 669 -29.68 24.16 24.86
N ASN A 670 -30.45 25.04 24.23
CA ASN A 670 -31.81 24.72 23.81
C ASN A 670 -31.79 23.72 22.66
N ASP A 671 -30.88 23.92 21.70
CA ASP A 671 -30.72 23.06 20.53
C ASP A 671 -29.69 21.95 20.75
N GLU A 672 -29.71 20.95 19.88
CA GLU A 672 -28.74 19.85 19.83
C GLU A 672 -27.38 20.34 19.29
N ILE A 673 -26.74 21.26 20.00
CA ILE A 673 -25.46 21.86 19.66
C ILE A 673 -24.43 21.43 20.69
N HIS A 674 -23.34 20.85 20.20
CA HIS A 674 -22.21 20.48 21.04
C HIS A 674 -21.08 21.52 20.96
N ILE A 675 -20.80 22.04 19.76
CA ILE A 675 -19.67 22.94 19.49
C ILE A 675 -20.10 24.10 18.58
N LEU A 676 -19.33 25.18 18.54
CA LEU A 676 -19.73 26.37 17.76
C LEU A 676 -19.40 26.28 16.26
N SER A 677 -18.21 25.78 15.89
CA SER A 677 -17.82 25.65 14.48
C SER A 677 -17.00 24.38 14.19
N ASN A 678 -15.69 24.36 14.43
CA ASN A 678 -14.83 23.24 14.04
C ASN A 678 -14.43 22.37 15.23
N GLY A 679 -14.20 21.08 14.98
CA GLY A 679 -13.71 20.12 15.97
C GLY A 679 -12.20 20.21 16.16
N ILE A 680 -11.46 19.31 15.51
CA ILE A 680 -10.00 19.21 15.57
C ILE A 680 -9.36 19.85 14.35
N LYS A 681 -8.28 20.61 14.56
CA LYS A 681 -7.39 21.09 13.52
C LYS A 681 -5.95 20.64 13.78
N LEU A 682 -5.37 19.88 12.85
CA LEU A 682 -3.95 19.51 12.86
C LEU A 682 -3.19 20.39 11.87
N ASN A 683 -2.51 21.42 12.37
CA ASN A 683 -1.84 22.44 11.58
C ASN A 683 -0.31 22.28 11.62
N GLN A 684 0.28 21.91 10.48
CA GLN A 684 1.72 21.71 10.32
C GLN A 684 2.32 20.82 11.41
N CYS A 685 1.65 19.70 11.68
CA CYS A 685 2.05 18.69 12.64
C CYS A 685 2.59 17.44 11.96
N ARG A 686 3.24 16.56 12.73
CA ARG A 686 3.65 15.24 12.24
C ARG A 686 3.54 14.17 13.30
N PHE A 687 3.27 12.92 12.92
CA PHE A 687 3.19 11.80 13.87
C PHE A 687 2.19 12.06 15.00
N ILE A 688 1.06 12.67 14.67
CA ILE A 688 -0.06 12.84 15.60
C ILE A 688 -0.95 11.61 15.50
N THR A 689 -1.38 11.06 16.63
CA THR A 689 -2.46 10.07 16.65
C THR A 689 -3.72 10.64 17.31
N VAL A 690 -4.81 10.66 16.56
CA VAL A 690 -6.16 10.90 17.07
C VAL A 690 -6.87 9.55 17.14
N ASP A 691 -7.28 9.11 18.32
CA ASP A 691 -7.84 7.77 18.55
C ASP A 691 -9.14 7.83 19.35
N SER A 692 -10.15 7.08 18.92
CA SER A 692 -11.41 6.91 19.65
C SER A 692 -12.08 8.24 20.04
N CYS A 693 -12.09 9.21 19.13
CA CYS A 693 -12.69 10.52 19.35
C CYS A 693 -14.06 10.65 18.65
N ASN A 694 -15.00 11.40 19.22
CA ASN A 694 -16.29 11.68 18.60
C ASN A 694 -16.58 13.19 18.58
N PHE A 695 -16.53 13.79 17.39
CA PHE A 695 -16.84 15.20 17.18
C PHE A 695 -18.15 15.32 16.42
N SER A 696 -19.08 16.07 16.99
CA SER A 696 -20.48 16.09 16.58
C SER A 696 -21.07 17.49 16.61
N LYS A 697 -22.07 17.72 15.76
CA LYS A 697 -23.11 18.76 15.89
C LYS A 697 -22.57 20.19 16.15
N PRO A 698 -21.86 20.79 15.16
CA PRO A 698 -21.52 22.20 15.20
C PRO A 698 -22.74 23.09 14.97
N GLN A 699 -22.77 24.25 15.63
CA GLN A 699 -23.81 25.26 15.42
C GLN A 699 -23.73 25.87 14.03
N TYR A 700 -22.54 26.28 13.59
CA TYR A 700 -22.35 26.85 12.26
C TYR A 700 -21.78 25.84 11.27
N LYS A 701 -22.49 25.64 10.16
CA LYS A 701 -22.13 24.74 9.05
C LYS A 701 -22.02 25.48 7.70
N GLY A 702 -21.95 26.81 7.73
CA GLY A 702 -21.83 27.66 6.55
C GLY A 702 -20.41 27.76 6.00
N GLY A 703 -20.22 28.65 5.04
CA GLY A 703 -19.03 28.80 4.22
C GLY A 703 -17.80 29.29 4.99
N GLY A 704 -16.72 29.57 4.26
CA GLY A 704 -15.51 30.12 4.85
C GLY A 704 -14.80 29.20 5.84
N GLY A 705 -14.90 27.87 5.68
CA GLY A 705 -14.16 26.90 6.50
C GLY A 705 -14.74 26.63 7.90
N ASN A 706 -16.07 26.53 8.02
CA ASN A 706 -16.78 26.29 9.28
C ASN A 706 -17.60 25.01 9.29
N GLY A 707 -17.75 24.40 10.47
CA GLY A 707 -18.46 23.13 10.65
C GLY A 707 -17.61 21.90 10.35
N TYR A 708 -16.29 21.95 10.50
CA TYR A 708 -15.37 20.90 10.05
C TYR A 708 -14.97 20.05 11.26
N MET A 709 -15.24 18.74 11.24
CA MET A 709 -14.98 17.90 12.42
C MET A 709 -13.49 17.58 12.57
N TYR A 710 -12.85 17.18 11.47
CA TYR A 710 -11.41 16.88 11.43
C TYR A 710 -10.76 17.61 10.26
N ILE A 711 -9.96 18.63 10.56
CA ILE A 711 -9.16 19.40 9.60
C ILE A 711 -7.72 18.90 9.65
N ILE A 712 -7.20 18.45 8.51
CA ILE A 712 -5.84 17.94 8.36
C ILE A 712 -5.06 18.90 7.46
N GLU A 713 -4.05 19.53 8.06
CA GLU A 713 -3.11 20.49 7.47
C GLU A 713 -1.66 20.03 7.79
N SER A 714 -1.34 18.73 7.68
CA SER A 714 -0.20 18.09 8.37
C SER A 714 0.44 16.91 7.62
N ASN A 715 1.58 16.39 8.11
CA ASN A 715 2.26 15.22 7.55
C ASN A 715 2.06 13.97 8.41
N ASP A 716 1.90 12.79 7.79
CA ASP A 716 2.04 11.49 8.47
C ASP A 716 1.24 11.37 9.80
N CYS A 717 0.05 11.99 9.88
CA CYS A 717 -0.85 11.88 11.02
C CYS A 717 -1.81 10.69 10.86
N LEU A 718 -2.21 10.07 11.98
CA LEU A 718 -3.15 8.96 12.02
C LEU A 718 -4.40 9.36 12.79
N ILE A 719 -5.56 9.38 12.13
CA ILE A 719 -6.86 9.48 12.78
C ILE A 719 -7.49 8.09 12.70
N LYS A 720 -7.79 7.46 13.85
CA LYS A 720 -8.33 6.11 13.87
C LYS A 720 -9.46 5.92 14.87
N ASN A 721 -10.30 4.92 14.60
CA ASN A 721 -11.43 4.52 15.46
C ASN A 721 -12.34 5.70 15.87
N SER A 722 -12.39 6.76 15.07
CA SER A 722 -12.99 8.03 15.45
C SER A 722 -14.25 8.32 14.63
N THR A 723 -15.16 9.09 15.20
CA THR A 723 -16.45 9.45 14.62
C THR A 723 -16.51 10.93 14.32
N ALA A 724 -17.03 11.25 13.14
CA ALA A 724 -17.46 12.57 12.73
C ALA A 724 -18.98 12.52 12.46
N ASN A 725 -19.76 13.39 13.09
CA ASN A 725 -21.21 13.36 12.94
C ASN A 725 -21.80 14.75 12.71
N GLU A 726 -22.64 14.88 11.70
CA GLU A 726 -23.41 16.09 11.42
C GLU A 726 -22.55 17.35 11.17
N GLY A 727 -21.30 17.19 10.74
CA GLY A 727 -20.47 18.29 10.28
C GLY A 727 -20.91 18.81 8.91
N ARG A 728 -20.36 19.96 8.50
CA ARG A 728 -20.38 20.38 7.10
C ARG A 728 -19.47 19.47 6.29
N HIS A 729 -18.18 19.44 6.65
CA HIS A 729 -17.19 18.50 6.15
C HIS A 729 -16.70 17.68 7.34
N ASN A 730 -16.92 16.37 7.30
CA ASN A 730 -16.55 15.51 8.42
C ASN A 730 -15.02 15.33 8.49
N PHE A 731 -14.40 14.95 7.37
CA PHE A 731 -12.95 14.94 7.21
C PHE A 731 -12.55 15.89 6.09
N SER A 732 -11.52 16.72 6.31
CA SER A 732 -11.08 17.70 5.31
C SER A 732 -9.57 17.85 5.29
N PHE A 733 -8.96 17.62 4.13
CA PHE A 733 -7.52 17.79 3.90
C PHE A 733 -7.24 19.12 3.21
N LYS A 734 -6.26 19.90 3.67
CA LYS A 734 -5.97 21.20 3.07
C LYS A 734 -4.50 21.41 2.77
N TYR A 735 -4.24 22.03 1.61
CA TYR A 735 -2.92 22.44 1.14
C TYR A 735 -1.96 21.29 0.78
N PRO A 736 -0.93 21.54 -0.05
CA PRO A 736 0.06 20.53 -0.45
C PRO A 736 0.90 19.93 0.67
N TYR A 737 1.08 20.63 1.80
CA TYR A 737 1.74 20.06 2.97
C TYR A 737 0.84 19.11 3.77
N SER A 738 -0.38 18.81 3.30
CA SER A 738 -1.18 17.68 3.80
C SER A 738 -0.87 16.41 3.04
N ASN A 739 0.02 15.58 3.59
CA ASN A 739 0.48 14.37 2.91
C ASN A 739 0.89 13.24 3.87
N GLY A 740 0.77 12.00 3.43
CA GLY A 740 1.09 10.80 4.21
C GLY A 740 0.12 10.52 5.36
N ASN A 741 -0.98 11.27 5.49
CA ASN A 741 -1.94 11.09 6.58
C ASN A 741 -2.86 9.90 6.32
N VAL A 742 -3.34 9.28 7.39
CA VAL A 742 -4.19 8.09 7.36
C VAL A 742 -5.44 8.32 8.21
N ILE A 743 -6.60 8.08 7.61
CA ILE A 743 -7.90 7.97 8.29
C ILE A 743 -8.26 6.48 8.30
N HIS A 744 -8.22 5.83 9.47
CA HIS A 744 -8.31 4.38 9.59
C HIS A 744 -9.47 3.94 10.50
N LYS A 745 -10.42 3.15 9.99
CA LYS A 745 -11.58 2.69 10.77
C LYS A 745 -12.37 3.82 11.41
N CYS A 746 -12.50 4.94 10.71
CA CYS A 746 -13.34 6.04 11.16
C CYS A 746 -14.76 5.89 10.62
N TYR A 747 -15.72 6.43 11.35
CA TYR A 747 -17.14 6.46 10.99
C TYR A 747 -17.56 7.90 10.69
N SER A 748 -18.07 8.13 9.49
CA SER A 748 -18.59 9.43 9.05
C SER A 748 -20.10 9.36 8.89
N ASN A 749 -20.83 10.26 9.55
CA ASN A 749 -22.28 10.23 9.58
C ASN A 749 -22.93 11.58 9.26
N ASN A 750 -23.93 11.54 8.39
CA ASN A 750 -24.90 12.61 8.15
C ASN A 750 -24.27 13.99 7.92
N SER A 751 -23.25 14.05 7.05
CA SER A 751 -22.61 15.32 6.70
C SER A 751 -23.55 16.18 5.86
N VAL A 752 -23.35 17.50 5.87
CA VAL A 752 -24.05 18.42 4.95
C VAL A 752 -23.34 18.50 3.59
N SER A 753 -22.04 18.23 3.54
CA SER A 753 -21.20 18.25 2.35
C SER A 753 -20.12 17.15 2.43
N ALA A 754 -19.40 16.92 1.35
CA ALA A 754 -18.40 15.85 1.26
C ALA A 754 -17.38 15.87 2.39
N SER A 755 -16.95 14.70 2.86
CA SER A 755 -15.58 14.57 3.38
C SER A 755 -14.58 14.73 2.23
N ASP A 756 -13.72 15.74 2.28
CA ASP A 756 -13.11 16.27 1.05
C ASP A 756 -11.61 16.56 1.13
N PHE A 757 -11.04 16.72 -0.07
CA PHE A 757 -9.80 17.45 -0.27
C PHE A 757 -10.16 18.90 -0.59
N HIS A 758 -9.88 19.78 0.36
CA HIS A 758 -10.37 21.15 0.41
C HIS A 758 -9.21 22.11 0.17
N MET A 759 -9.34 23.03 -0.80
CA MET A 759 -8.25 23.87 -1.32
C MET A 759 -7.37 23.14 -2.36
N TYR A 760 -6.05 23.29 -2.27
CA TYR A 760 -5.08 22.91 -3.30
C TYR A 760 -4.48 21.50 -3.06
N LEU A 761 -3.84 20.97 -4.10
CA LEU A 761 -3.07 19.71 -4.27
C LEU A 761 -2.52 19.00 -3.02
N SER A 762 -3.38 18.52 -2.12
CA SER A 762 -3.05 17.70 -0.96
C SER A 762 -2.81 16.26 -1.39
N MET A 763 -1.54 15.87 -1.52
CA MET A 763 -1.16 14.59 -2.14
C MET A 763 -0.94 13.42 -1.16
N SER A 764 -1.10 12.20 -1.66
CA SER A 764 -0.66 10.96 -0.98
C SER A 764 -1.26 10.79 0.42
N ASN A 765 -2.58 10.88 0.56
CA ASN A 765 -3.28 10.56 1.82
C ASN A 765 -4.10 9.28 1.67
N LEU A 766 -4.48 8.65 2.78
CA LEU A 766 -5.18 7.36 2.79
C LEU A 766 -6.46 7.44 3.64
N PHE A 767 -7.58 7.02 3.06
CA PHE A 767 -8.72 6.50 3.82
C PHE A 767 -8.68 4.97 3.77
N ASP A 768 -8.78 4.32 4.91
CA ASP A 768 -8.58 2.88 5.03
C ASP A 768 -9.60 2.25 5.98
N SER A 769 -10.42 1.33 5.46
CA SER A 769 -11.46 0.64 6.24
C SER A 769 -12.47 1.58 6.91
N CYS A 770 -12.76 2.73 6.31
CA CYS A 770 -13.70 3.71 6.85
C CYS A 770 -15.15 3.42 6.43
N ILE A 771 -16.09 3.83 7.27
CA ILE A 771 -17.52 3.66 7.05
C ILE A 771 -18.17 5.04 6.88
N PHE A 772 -19.00 5.19 5.86
CA PHE A 772 -19.73 6.42 5.55
C PHE A 772 -21.23 6.13 5.48
N ASN A 773 -22.01 6.88 6.25
CA ASN A 773 -23.47 6.81 6.26
C ASN A 773 -24.05 8.21 6.03
N LYS A 774 -24.78 8.39 4.92
CA LYS A 774 -25.30 9.71 4.51
C LYS A 774 -24.18 10.76 4.42
N ASP A 775 -23.02 10.34 3.95
CA ASP A 775 -21.85 11.14 3.63
C ASP A 775 -21.16 10.51 2.41
N TYR A 776 -20.30 11.26 1.75
CA TYR A 776 -19.52 10.82 0.60
C TYR A 776 -18.13 11.47 0.61
N ILE A 777 -17.20 10.86 -0.10
CA ILE A 777 -15.83 11.37 -0.26
C ILE A 777 -15.71 12.13 -1.58
N GLU A 778 -15.07 13.30 -1.56
CA GLU A 778 -14.79 14.10 -2.76
C GLU A 778 -13.31 14.46 -2.90
N SER A 779 -12.75 14.13 -4.07
CA SER A 779 -11.37 14.45 -4.46
C SER A 779 -11.33 14.83 -5.94
N THR A 780 -11.78 16.04 -6.27
CA THR A 780 -12.04 16.51 -7.64
C THR A 780 -11.49 17.91 -7.90
N PHE A 781 -11.60 18.40 -9.14
CA PHE A 781 -11.32 19.79 -9.50
C PHE A 781 -12.38 20.74 -8.93
N ARG A 782 -11.96 21.81 -8.25
CA ARG A 782 -12.85 22.77 -7.59
C ARG A 782 -12.78 24.16 -8.25
N PRO A 783 -13.87 24.63 -8.86
CA PRO A 783 -13.93 25.93 -9.55
C PRO A 783 -14.21 27.11 -8.61
N TYR A 784 -14.05 26.93 -7.30
CA TYR A 784 -14.37 27.92 -6.28
C TYR A 784 -13.13 28.18 -5.42
N GLY A 785 -13.08 29.36 -4.80
CA GLY A 785 -12.04 29.72 -3.84
C GLY A 785 -12.10 31.18 -3.44
N SER A 786 -11.44 31.53 -2.34
CA SER A 786 -11.33 32.92 -1.87
C SER A 786 -9.98 33.48 -2.32
N GLY A 787 -10.00 34.44 -3.26
CA GLY A 787 -8.80 34.93 -3.95
C GLY A 787 -8.57 34.19 -5.27
N SER A 788 -7.84 33.07 -5.21
CA SER A 788 -7.68 32.14 -6.33
C SER A 788 -8.65 30.96 -6.24
N ILE A 789 -9.03 30.39 -7.38
CA ILE A 789 -9.75 29.11 -7.37
C ILE A 789 -8.87 28.02 -6.77
N HIS A 790 -9.50 27.05 -6.10
CA HIS A 790 -8.80 25.91 -5.52
C HIS A 790 -8.16 25.03 -6.60
N GLY A 791 -8.87 24.76 -7.70
CA GLY A 791 -8.37 23.95 -8.82
C GLY A 791 -8.23 22.47 -8.47
N TYR A 792 -7.10 21.85 -8.82
CA TYR A 792 -6.81 20.47 -8.41
C TYR A 792 -6.57 20.38 -6.90
N THR A 793 -7.33 19.50 -6.24
CA THR A 793 -7.35 19.37 -4.78
C THR A 793 -6.42 18.28 -4.25
N SER A 794 -6.09 17.27 -5.06
CA SER A 794 -5.37 16.07 -4.60
C SER A 794 -4.68 15.33 -5.76
N SER A 795 -3.73 14.46 -5.40
CA SER A 795 -3.00 13.55 -6.28
C SER A 795 -2.46 12.38 -5.46
N GLN A 796 -2.38 11.17 -6.02
CA GLN A 796 -1.83 9.95 -5.40
C GLN A 796 -2.52 9.53 -4.09
N SER A 797 -3.69 10.09 -3.76
CA SER A 797 -4.45 9.69 -2.57
C SER A 797 -5.25 8.42 -2.83
N VAL A 798 -5.36 7.59 -1.80
CA VAL A 798 -5.91 6.24 -1.87
C VAL A 798 -7.16 6.13 -1.00
N PHE A 799 -8.22 5.56 -1.56
CA PHE A 799 -9.42 5.15 -0.85
C PHE A 799 -9.49 3.63 -0.85
N TYR A 800 -9.19 3.00 0.30
CA TYR A 800 -9.02 1.56 0.43
C TYR A 800 -10.08 0.94 1.34
N ASN A 801 -10.81 -0.04 0.83
CA ASN A 801 -11.87 -0.76 1.55
C ASN A 801 -12.88 0.17 2.23
N ILE A 802 -13.51 1.06 1.45
CA ILE A 802 -14.48 2.03 1.97
C ILE A 802 -15.90 1.44 1.94
N ILE A 803 -16.58 1.49 3.07
CA ILE A 803 -17.92 0.94 3.25
C ILE A 803 -18.94 2.08 3.26
N GLY A 804 -19.93 2.02 2.35
CA GLY A 804 -21.05 2.96 2.34
C GLY A 804 -22.35 2.31 2.82
N GLU A 805 -22.94 2.84 3.90
CA GLU A 805 -24.20 2.31 4.44
C GLU A 805 -25.43 2.88 3.73
N GLU A 806 -25.46 4.19 3.47
CA GLU A 806 -26.53 4.89 2.76
C GLU A 806 -25.94 6.10 2.02
N TYR A 807 -26.45 6.40 0.83
CA TYR A 807 -26.04 7.60 0.08
C TYR A 807 -26.56 8.86 0.79
N GLN A 808 -25.82 9.97 0.64
CA GLN A 808 -26.38 11.27 0.94
C GLN A 808 -27.53 11.58 -0.04
N SER A 809 -28.56 12.33 0.40
CA SER A 809 -29.87 12.46 -0.25
C SER A 809 -29.86 12.93 -1.72
N ASP A 810 -28.79 13.55 -2.19
CA ASP A 810 -28.61 14.09 -3.54
C ASP A 810 -27.52 13.37 -4.34
N LYS A 811 -26.92 12.30 -3.80
CA LYS A 811 -25.82 11.55 -4.42
C LYS A 811 -26.26 10.14 -4.80
N GLN A 812 -25.55 9.57 -5.76
CA GLN A 812 -25.68 8.17 -6.17
C GLN A 812 -24.35 7.41 -6.11
N TYR A 813 -23.36 8.01 -5.43
CA TYR A 813 -22.01 7.50 -5.27
C TYR A 813 -21.52 7.78 -3.84
N LEU A 814 -20.60 6.93 -3.39
CA LEU A 814 -19.88 7.03 -2.14
C LEU A 814 -18.60 7.84 -2.28
N ILE A 815 -17.93 7.72 -3.43
CA ILE A 815 -16.66 8.38 -3.72
C ILE A 815 -16.77 9.06 -5.08
N ASP A 816 -16.48 10.36 -5.12
CA ASP A 816 -16.20 11.12 -6.34
C ASP A 816 -14.71 11.45 -6.38
N SER A 817 -13.96 10.80 -7.26
CA SER A 817 -12.51 10.99 -7.38
C SER A 817 -12.12 11.25 -8.83
N LYS A 818 -11.44 12.38 -9.03
CA LYS A 818 -10.87 12.90 -10.28
C LYS A 818 -9.58 13.63 -9.92
N GLN A 819 -8.59 12.90 -9.43
CA GLN A 819 -7.34 13.48 -8.94
C GLN A 819 -6.46 13.98 -10.10
N PHE A 820 -5.51 14.86 -9.80
CA PHE A 820 -4.50 15.21 -10.79
C PHE A 820 -3.50 14.05 -10.94
N GLY A 821 -3.24 13.62 -12.17
CA GLY A 821 -2.39 12.46 -12.44
C GLY A 821 -3.08 11.16 -12.03
N ASN A 822 -2.52 10.42 -11.07
CA ASN A 822 -3.13 9.18 -10.60
C ASN A 822 -3.80 9.38 -9.24
N GLY A 823 -5.02 8.90 -9.08
CA GLY A 823 -5.68 8.58 -7.80
C GLY A 823 -6.12 7.12 -7.75
N TYR A 824 -6.53 6.64 -6.56
CA TYR A 824 -6.81 5.21 -6.35
C TYR A 824 -8.07 4.96 -5.53
N ILE A 825 -8.99 4.14 -6.05
CA ILE A 825 -10.15 3.62 -5.34
C ILE A 825 -10.10 2.08 -5.35
N ILE A 826 -9.76 1.46 -4.23
CA ILE A 826 -9.48 0.02 -4.15
C ILE A 826 -10.44 -0.59 -3.12
N GLY A 827 -11.49 -1.24 -3.61
CA GLY A 827 -12.50 -1.87 -2.77
C GLY A 827 -13.52 -0.88 -2.21
N THR A 828 -14.77 -0.98 -2.68
CA THR A 828 -15.93 -0.36 -2.03
C THR A 828 -16.99 -1.41 -1.73
N SER A 829 -17.80 -1.20 -0.70
CA SER A 829 -18.84 -2.15 -0.28
C SER A 829 -19.96 -1.47 0.53
N GLY A 830 -20.89 -2.26 1.07
CA GLY A 830 -22.10 -1.77 1.74
C GLY A 830 -23.27 -1.59 0.76
N ASN A 831 -24.36 -0.93 1.17
CA ASN A 831 -25.50 -0.68 0.28
C ASN A 831 -25.26 0.51 -0.66
N ALA A 832 -24.35 1.40 -0.27
CA ALA A 832 -24.01 2.62 -0.99
C ALA A 832 -22.57 2.55 -1.48
N TYR A 833 -22.25 1.66 -2.43
CA TYR A 833 -20.85 1.37 -2.82
C TYR A 833 -20.39 2.02 -4.14
N ASN A 834 -21.27 2.71 -4.86
CA ASN A 834 -20.95 3.25 -6.19
C ASN A 834 -19.86 4.33 -6.14
N ILE A 835 -19.19 4.54 -7.27
CA ILE A 835 -18.14 5.54 -7.44
C ILE A 835 -18.42 6.45 -8.65
N SER A 836 -17.84 7.64 -8.65
CA SER A 836 -17.89 8.62 -9.73
C SER A 836 -16.48 9.00 -10.18
N VAL A 837 -16.11 8.60 -11.40
CA VAL A 837 -14.76 8.80 -11.98
C VAL A 837 -14.79 9.39 -13.41
N VAL A 838 -15.95 9.84 -13.91
CA VAL A 838 -16.17 10.30 -15.31
C VAL A 838 -16.77 11.72 -15.36
N PRO A 839 -16.49 12.57 -16.38
CA PRO A 839 -15.40 12.49 -17.35
C PRO A 839 -14.19 13.32 -16.89
N PRO A 840 -12.97 12.81 -17.12
CA PRO A 840 -11.73 13.41 -16.64
C PRO A 840 -11.43 14.77 -17.28
N GLU A 841 -11.98 15.04 -18.46
CA GLU A 841 -12.01 16.35 -19.09
C GLU A 841 -13.41 16.93 -19.00
N ASN A 842 -13.51 18.17 -18.50
CA ASN A 842 -14.80 18.84 -18.42
C ASN A 842 -14.63 20.36 -18.36
N ASN A 843 -15.75 21.07 -18.49
CA ASN A 843 -15.84 22.49 -18.18
C ASN A 843 -16.86 22.68 -17.04
N ILE A 844 -16.42 23.27 -15.93
CA ILE A 844 -17.30 23.60 -14.81
C ILE A 844 -17.14 25.06 -14.45
N ASN A 845 -18.26 25.81 -14.41
CA ASN A 845 -18.29 27.25 -14.17
C ASN A 845 -17.32 28.06 -15.08
N GLY A 846 -17.11 27.62 -16.32
CA GLY A 846 -16.21 28.28 -17.28
C GLY A 846 -14.75 27.83 -17.20
N TYR A 847 -14.37 27.02 -16.21
CA TYR A 847 -13.01 26.49 -16.07
C TYR A 847 -12.88 25.14 -16.75
N TYR A 848 -11.97 25.04 -17.71
CA TYR A 848 -11.58 23.77 -18.31
C TYR A 848 -10.54 23.08 -17.42
N TYR A 849 -10.71 21.78 -17.20
CA TYR A 849 -9.76 20.98 -16.44
C TYR A 849 -9.59 19.59 -17.07
N ASN A 850 -8.42 18.99 -16.84
CA ASN A 850 -8.07 17.66 -17.33
C ASN A 850 -7.43 16.83 -16.21
N THR A 851 -8.12 15.77 -15.82
CA THR A 851 -7.72 14.81 -14.79
C THR A 851 -7.39 13.44 -15.40
N LEU A 852 -6.92 13.40 -16.65
CA LEU A 852 -6.38 12.17 -17.23
C LEU A 852 -5.01 11.83 -16.61
N PRO A 853 -4.71 10.53 -16.40
CA PRO A 853 -5.59 9.37 -16.61
C PRO A 853 -6.72 9.29 -15.57
N VAL A 854 -7.81 8.60 -15.91
CA VAL A 854 -8.88 8.31 -14.94
C VAL A 854 -8.30 7.59 -13.73
N ASP A 855 -8.69 8.02 -12.52
CA ASP A 855 -8.28 7.39 -11.27
C ASP A 855 -8.46 5.87 -11.34
N TYR A 856 -7.43 5.13 -10.92
CA TYR A 856 -7.45 3.67 -10.93
C TYR A 856 -8.51 3.17 -9.94
N TYR A 857 -9.34 2.23 -10.38
CA TYR A 857 -10.30 1.59 -9.49
C TYR A 857 -10.40 0.08 -9.71
N GLU A 858 -10.62 -0.64 -8.61
CA GLU A 858 -10.91 -2.07 -8.63
C GLU A 858 -11.77 -2.47 -7.42
N GLY A 859 -12.46 -3.60 -7.50
CA GLY A 859 -13.18 -4.14 -6.35
C GLY A 859 -14.48 -3.42 -5.93
N ILE A 860 -15.15 -2.75 -6.86
CA ILE A 860 -16.37 -1.98 -6.59
C ILE A 860 -17.53 -2.92 -6.22
N GLY A 861 -18.15 -2.68 -5.06
CA GLY A 861 -19.21 -3.53 -4.49
C GLY A 861 -18.74 -4.82 -3.83
N ILE A 862 -17.43 -5.13 -3.89
CA ILE A 862 -16.82 -6.35 -3.34
C ILE A 862 -15.68 -6.05 -2.36
N GLY A 863 -15.59 -4.81 -1.85
CA GLY A 863 -14.57 -4.38 -0.89
C GLY A 863 -14.50 -5.21 0.38
N ASN A 864 -15.64 -5.71 0.90
CA ASN A 864 -15.68 -6.58 2.10
C ASN A 864 -14.81 -7.86 1.97
N TYR A 865 -14.44 -8.23 0.75
CA TYR A 865 -13.66 -9.43 0.49
C TYR A 865 -12.21 -9.12 0.10
N ILE A 866 -11.74 -7.88 0.22
CA ILE A 866 -10.35 -7.56 -0.11
C ILE A 866 -9.36 -8.07 0.95
N GLU A 867 -8.24 -8.63 0.52
CA GLU A 867 -7.13 -9.03 1.39
C GLU A 867 -5.82 -8.30 1.00
N PRO A 868 -5.14 -7.63 1.95
CA PRO A 868 -5.56 -7.41 3.33
C PRO A 868 -6.77 -6.48 3.40
N GLY A 869 -7.62 -6.63 4.42
CA GLY A 869 -8.77 -5.74 4.63
C GLY A 869 -8.39 -4.30 4.99
N SER A 870 -7.14 -4.07 5.41
CA SER A 870 -6.58 -2.75 5.69
C SER A 870 -5.19 -2.63 5.09
N LEU A 871 -5.02 -1.62 4.24
CA LEU A 871 -3.73 -1.33 3.60
C LEU A 871 -2.71 -0.81 4.63
N TYR A 872 -3.13 0.14 5.48
CA TYR A 872 -2.25 0.74 6.49
C TYR A 872 -1.71 -0.30 7.47
N ARG A 873 -2.59 -1.17 7.99
CA ARG A 873 -2.18 -2.18 8.97
C ARG A 873 -1.21 -3.20 8.38
N ASP A 874 -1.47 -3.70 7.18
CA ASP A 874 -0.58 -4.66 6.55
C ASP A 874 0.79 -4.05 6.25
N GLN A 875 0.83 -2.82 5.72
CA GLN A 875 2.09 -2.09 5.51
C GLN A 875 2.85 -1.88 6.83
N LEU A 876 2.16 -1.50 7.91
CA LEU A 876 2.76 -1.34 9.23
C LEU A 876 3.32 -2.65 9.77
N GLU A 877 2.56 -3.73 9.71
CA GLU A 877 3.02 -5.05 10.16
C GLU A 877 4.22 -5.53 9.35
N LYS A 878 4.24 -5.34 8.02
CA LYS A 878 5.38 -5.65 7.17
C LYS A 878 6.62 -4.83 7.55
N ARG A 879 6.48 -3.51 7.72
CA ARG A 879 7.59 -2.63 8.07
C ARG A 879 8.17 -2.97 9.45
N LEU A 880 7.33 -3.24 10.45
CA LEU A 880 7.80 -3.59 11.80
C LEU A 880 8.46 -4.97 11.87
N LYS A 881 8.11 -5.90 10.97
CA LYS A 881 8.76 -7.23 10.86
C LYS A 881 10.09 -7.17 10.10
N ASN A 882 10.20 -6.31 9.08
CA ASN A 882 11.39 -6.23 8.22
C ASN A 882 12.35 -5.12 8.68
N ASN A 883 13.41 -5.49 9.40
CA ASN A 883 14.49 -4.57 9.80
C ASN A 883 15.55 -4.32 8.71
N SER A 884 15.40 -4.87 7.50
CA SER A 884 16.38 -4.75 6.42
C SER A 884 16.07 -3.56 5.51
N ALA A 885 17.11 -2.84 5.07
CA ALA A 885 16.99 -1.82 4.02
C ALA A 885 16.42 -2.43 2.72
N ASP A 886 15.52 -1.70 2.06
CA ASP A 886 14.95 -2.11 0.77
C ASP A 886 16.08 -2.27 -0.26
N ASN A 887 16.15 -3.45 -0.89
CA ASN A 887 17.00 -3.66 -2.05
C ASN A 887 16.13 -3.92 -3.30
N PHE A 888 16.64 -3.48 -4.44
CA PHE A 888 15.93 -3.46 -5.71
C PHE A 888 16.63 -4.30 -6.77
N HIS A 889 15.83 -4.76 -7.72
CA HIS A 889 16.28 -5.33 -8.98
C HIS A 889 16.45 -4.21 -10.00
N VAL A 890 17.62 -4.15 -10.65
CA VAL A 890 17.96 -3.08 -11.59
C VAL A 890 18.48 -3.66 -12.88
N ASN A 891 17.79 -3.37 -13.97
CA ASN A 891 18.27 -3.63 -15.32
C ASN A 891 19.00 -2.40 -15.86
N ILE A 892 20.23 -2.56 -16.33
CA ILE A 892 20.95 -1.52 -17.07
C ILE A 892 20.88 -1.86 -18.55
N GLN A 893 20.07 -1.11 -19.29
CA GLN A 893 20.02 -1.21 -20.75
C GLN A 893 21.03 -0.25 -21.36
N VAL A 894 22.03 -0.77 -22.05
CA VAL A 894 23.08 0.04 -22.68
C VAL A 894 22.76 0.24 -24.15
N LYS A 895 22.66 1.49 -24.60
CA LYS A 895 22.34 1.86 -25.98
C LYS A 895 23.42 2.75 -26.59
N ASP A 896 23.51 2.68 -27.91
CA ASP A 896 24.34 3.58 -28.72
C ASP A 896 23.69 4.97 -28.78
N TYR A 897 24.46 5.99 -28.43
CA TYR A 897 23.97 7.37 -28.38
C TYR A 897 23.49 7.90 -29.74
N GLN A 898 24.05 7.44 -30.86
CA GLN A 898 23.70 7.93 -32.19
C GLN A 898 22.55 7.14 -32.82
N THR A 899 22.60 5.82 -32.70
CA THR A 899 21.66 4.93 -33.41
C THR A 899 20.49 4.46 -32.54
N ASN A 900 20.55 4.67 -31.22
CA ASN A 900 19.60 4.15 -30.23
C ASN A 900 19.50 2.60 -30.20
N ASN A 901 20.40 1.90 -30.91
CA ASN A 901 20.50 0.45 -30.91
C ASN A 901 21.10 -0.06 -29.59
N VAL A 902 20.71 -1.26 -29.17
CA VAL A 902 21.25 -1.89 -27.96
C VAL A 902 22.69 -2.35 -28.15
N ILE A 903 23.53 -2.17 -27.12
CA ILE A 903 24.95 -2.57 -27.15
C ILE A 903 25.13 -3.81 -26.27
N LYS A 904 25.51 -4.91 -26.92
CA LYS A 904 25.84 -6.19 -26.26
C LYS A 904 27.27 -6.19 -25.70
N ASN A 905 27.53 -7.09 -24.75
CA ASN A 905 28.86 -7.32 -24.15
C ASN A 905 29.50 -6.09 -23.50
N CYS A 906 28.70 -5.12 -23.06
CA CYS A 906 29.16 -4.03 -22.20
C CYS A 906 29.36 -4.58 -20.79
N LYS A 907 30.54 -4.37 -20.20
CA LYS A 907 30.75 -4.66 -18.78
C LYS A 907 30.13 -3.53 -17.98
N VAL A 908 29.02 -3.82 -17.32
CA VAL A 908 28.34 -2.90 -16.41
C VAL A 908 28.78 -3.25 -14.99
N LYS A 909 29.13 -2.23 -14.21
CA LYS A 909 29.53 -2.38 -12.81
C LYS A 909 28.66 -1.51 -11.93
N ILE A 910 28.08 -2.14 -10.92
CA ILE A 910 27.31 -1.51 -9.85
C ILE A 910 27.84 -2.07 -8.53
N GLN A 911 28.29 -1.19 -7.62
CA GLN A 911 28.87 -1.59 -6.34
C GLN A 911 30.00 -2.64 -6.55
N ASN A 912 29.85 -3.85 -5.99
CA ASN A 912 30.80 -4.96 -6.11
C ASN A 912 30.43 -5.96 -7.24
N GLN A 913 29.36 -5.72 -7.98
CA GLN A 913 28.86 -6.60 -9.04
C GLN A 913 29.36 -6.15 -10.41
N ASN A 914 29.80 -7.09 -11.25
CA ASN A 914 30.19 -6.85 -12.64
C ASN A 914 29.39 -7.81 -13.54
N ILE A 915 28.52 -7.27 -14.38
CA ILE A 915 27.62 -8.05 -15.24
C ILE A 915 27.74 -7.54 -16.67
N TYR A 916 27.79 -8.46 -17.63
CA TYR A 916 27.88 -8.11 -19.05
C TYR A 916 26.48 -8.02 -19.66
N THR A 917 26.26 -7.06 -20.55
CA THR A 917 24.98 -6.95 -21.26
C THR A 917 24.74 -8.11 -22.21
N GLY A 918 23.53 -8.64 -22.22
CA GLY A 918 23.06 -9.68 -23.15
C GLY A 918 22.86 -9.18 -24.59
N ASN A 919 22.21 -10.00 -25.42
CA ASN A 919 21.87 -9.64 -26.80
C ASN A 919 20.82 -8.52 -26.90
N ASP A 920 20.01 -8.35 -25.85
CA ASP A 920 19.06 -7.27 -25.62
C ASP A 920 19.71 -5.97 -25.10
N GLY A 921 21.04 -6.00 -24.87
CA GLY A 921 21.80 -4.91 -24.28
C GLY A 921 21.52 -4.70 -22.78
N ILE A 922 20.94 -5.68 -22.07
CA ILE A 922 20.58 -5.54 -20.66
C ILE A 922 21.57 -6.30 -19.77
N ALA A 923 21.98 -5.65 -18.68
CA ALA A 923 22.67 -6.27 -17.54
C ALA A 923 21.77 -6.15 -16.31
N ALA A 924 21.31 -7.29 -15.78
CA ALA A 924 20.36 -7.35 -14.66
C ALA A 924 21.10 -7.54 -13.33
N PHE A 925 20.80 -6.70 -12.34
CA PHE A 925 21.41 -6.72 -11.02
C PHE A 925 20.36 -6.89 -9.94
N ASP A 926 20.65 -7.72 -8.95
CA ASP A 926 19.82 -7.89 -7.75
C ASP A 926 20.49 -7.25 -6.54
N ASN A 927 19.69 -7.00 -5.51
CA ASN A 927 20.13 -6.46 -4.23
C ASN A 927 20.82 -5.09 -4.34
N ILE A 928 20.36 -4.25 -5.26
CA ILE A 928 20.88 -2.89 -5.43
C ILE A 928 20.20 -1.96 -4.43
N LYS A 929 20.98 -1.13 -3.75
CA LYS A 929 20.45 -0.13 -2.82
C LYS A 929 19.75 0.99 -3.59
N GLU A 930 18.90 1.77 -2.92
CA GLU A 930 18.25 2.97 -3.48
C GLU A 930 19.21 3.91 -4.20
N ILE A 931 20.49 3.93 -3.81
CA ILE A 931 21.52 4.74 -4.45
C ILE A 931 22.74 3.90 -4.82
N PHE A 932 23.22 4.11 -6.04
CA PHE A 932 24.39 3.43 -6.56
C PHE A 932 24.99 4.23 -7.72
N SER A 933 26.24 3.91 -8.05
CA SER A 933 26.89 4.41 -9.26
C SER A 933 26.97 3.30 -10.30
N ILE A 934 26.79 3.69 -11.56
CA ILE A 934 27.00 2.82 -12.71
C ILE A 934 28.32 3.20 -13.36
N GLU A 935 29.15 2.19 -13.62
CA GLU A 935 30.27 2.25 -14.55
C GLU A 935 29.95 1.32 -15.74
N VAL A 936 30.20 1.78 -16.97
CA VAL A 936 30.01 0.94 -18.16
C VAL A 936 31.25 1.00 -19.03
N GLU A 937 31.81 -0.17 -19.34
CA GLU A 937 32.98 -0.33 -20.19
C GLU A 937 32.64 -1.17 -21.42
N ASN A 938 33.07 -0.70 -22.59
CA ASN A 938 33.06 -1.46 -23.84
C ASN A 938 34.27 -1.04 -24.68
N SER A 939 34.91 -1.97 -25.40
CA SER A 939 36.12 -1.67 -26.18
C SER A 939 35.86 -0.64 -27.28
N LEU A 940 34.66 -0.64 -27.89
CA LEU A 940 34.28 0.20 -29.02
C LEU A 940 33.65 1.54 -28.62
N TYR A 941 33.40 1.77 -27.34
CA TYR A 941 32.69 2.96 -26.84
C TYR A 941 33.48 3.69 -25.75
N ASN A 942 33.25 5.00 -25.63
CA ASN A 942 33.77 5.76 -24.51
C ASN A 942 33.11 5.27 -23.20
N PRO A 943 33.89 4.98 -22.15
CA PRO A 943 33.33 4.44 -20.91
C PRO A 943 32.45 5.47 -20.21
N LEU A 944 31.38 5.00 -19.57
CA LEU A 944 30.66 5.81 -18.58
C LEU A 944 31.37 5.67 -17.24
N THR A 945 31.99 6.75 -16.76
CA THR A 945 32.68 6.75 -15.47
C THR A 945 31.77 7.28 -14.37
N LYS A 946 31.28 6.38 -13.52
CA LYS A 946 30.66 6.64 -12.21
C LYS A 946 29.53 7.69 -12.22
N SER A 947 28.44 7.38 -12.92
CA SER A 947 27.20 8.16 -12.83
C SER A 947 26.34 7.64 -11.69
N THR A 948 25.96 8.50 -10.74
CA THR A 948 25.08 8.15 -9.63
C THR A 948 23.62 8.18 -10.05
N TYR A 949 22.87 7.15 -9.64
CA TYR A 949 21.43 7.06 -9.80
C TYR A 949 20.76 6.84 -8.45
N VAL A 950 19.56 7.41 -8.32
CA VAL A 950 18.65 7.13 -7.21
C VAL A 950 17.43 6.42 -7.77
N ILE A 951 17.09 5.27 -7.19
CA ILE A 951 15.97 4.42 -7.58
C ILE A 951 15.07 4.19 -6.36
N PHE A 952 13.82 3.84 -6.65
CA PHE A 952 12.74 3.74 -5.64
C PHE A 952 12.02 2.41 -5.70
N CYS A 953 12.34 1.62 -6.70
CA CYS A 953 11.60 0.48 -7.19
C CYS A 953 12.53 -0.37 -8.04
N ASP A 954 12.08 -1.58 -8.33
CA ASP A 954 12.70 -2.38 -9.37
C ASP A 954 12.56 -1.62 -10.70
N THR A 955 13.65 -1.43 -11.44
CA THR A 955 13.66 -0.49 -12.57
C THR A 955 14.62 -0.87 -13.68
N THR A 956 14.43 -0.27 -14.86
CA THR A 956 15.37 -0.34 -15.98
C THR A 956 15.94 1.03 -16.27
N ILE A 957 17.25 1.20 -16.09
CA ILE A 957 17.96 2.43 -16.41
C ILE A 957 18.59 2.26 -17.80
N THR A 958 18.22 3.16 -18.71
CA THR A 958 18.86 3.24 -20.03
C THR A 958 20.08 4.16 -19.96
N VAL A 959 21.25 3.63 -20.34
CA VAL A 959 22.51 4.37 -20.43
C VAL A 959 22.92 4.47 -21.90
N TYR A 960 23.28 5.68 -22.33
CA TYR A 960 23.77 5.91 -23.68
C TYR A 960 25.30 6.04 -23.71
N LEU A 961 25.96 5.18 -24.49
CA LEU A 961 27.40 5.28 -24.73
C LEU A 961 27.68 5.94 -26.08
N LYS A 962 28.67 6.84 -26.09
CA LYS A 962 29.17 7.44 -27.33
C LYS A 962 30.21 6.51 -27.96
N PRO A 963 30.06 6.10 -29.23
CA PRO A 963 31.05 5.26 -29.89
C PRO A 963 32.41 5.97 -29.97
N LYS A 964 33.51 5.20 -29.87
CA LYS A 964 34.87 5.72 -30.09
C LYS A 964 35.08 6.03 -31.56
N ILE A 965 35.92 7.02 -31.80
CA ILE A 965 36.46 7.33 -33.11
C ILE A 965 37.82 6.63 -33.22
N PHE A 966 38.02 5.86 -34.27
CA PHE A 966 39.27 5.18 -34.57
C PHE A 966 39.94 5.79 -35.79
N SER A 967 41.27 5.80 -35.79
CA SER A 967 42.09 6.21 -36.92
C SER A 967 42.40 5.01 -37.82
N ILE A 968 42.17 5.14 -39.12
CA ILE A 968 42.59 4.16 -40.10
C ILE A 968 43.50 4.79 -41.13
N SER A 969 44.66 4.16 -41.36
CA SER A 969 45.57 4.56 -42.43
C SER A 969 45.71 3.46 -43.47
N PHE A 970 45.68 3.84 -44.74
CA PHE A 970 45.99 2.95 -45.86
C PHE A 970 47.31 3.36 -46.49
N ILE A 971 48.16 2.40 -46.83
CA ILE A 971 49.44 2.60 -47.52
C ILE A 971 49.38 1.83 -48.84
N LEU A 972 49.36 2.55 -49.95
CA LEU A 972 49.31 1.98 -51.28
C LEU A 972 50.71 1.65 -51.78
N LYS A 973 50.91 0.40 -52.20
CA LYS A 973 52.17 -0.07 -52.77
C LYS A 973 51.94 -0.85 -54.06
N ASP A 974 52.88 -0.76 -54.98
CA ASP A 974 52.92 -1.63 -56.15
C ASP A 974 53.22 -3.08 -55.73
N SER A 975 52.43 -4.03 -56.22
CA SER A 975 52.48 -5.44 -55.78
C SER A 975 53.75 -6.19 -56.18
N LYS A 976 54.55 -5.67 -57.12
CA LYS A 976 55.78 -6.30 -57.62
C LYS A 976 57.04 -5.60 -57.12
N THR A 977 57.03 -4.28 -57.10
CA THR A 977 58.19 -3.45 -56.76
C THR A 977 58.19 -2.99 -55.30
N ASN A 978 57.06 -3.12 -54.59
CA ASN A 978 56.86 -2.67 -53.21
C ASN A 978 57.06 -1.15 -53.02
N LYS A 979 57.10 -0.37 -54.12
CA LYS A 979 57.22 1.09 -54.09
C LYS A 979 55.87 1.73 -53.74
N PRO A 980 55.86 2.86 -53.00
CA PRO A 980 54.64 3.57 -52.68
C PRO A 980 53.99 4.18 -53.92
N ILE A 981 52.66 4.26 -53.93
CA ILE A 981 51.88 4.88 -55.02
C ILE A 981 51.26 6.18 -54.51
N PRO A 982 51.90 7.34 -54.75
CA PRO A 982 51.49 8.61 -54.14
C PRO A 982 50.35 9.31 -54.90
N TYR A 983 49.71 10.26 -54.24
CA TYR A 983 48.74 11.23 -54.80
C TYR A 983 47.49 10.67 -55.50
N ASN A 984 46.96 9.54 -55.02
CA ASN A 984 45.71 8.94 -55.52
C ASN A 984 44.51 9.31 -54.66
N ASP A 985 43.37 9.54 -55.31
CA ASP A 985 42.08 9.65 -54.62
C ASP A 985 41.73 8.30 -53.97
N PHE A 986 41.50 8.36 -52.66
CA PHE A 986 41.13 7.25 -51.82
C PHE A 986 39.79 7.58 -51.17
N TYR A 987 38.81 6.71 -51.38
CA TYR A 987 37.48 6.81 -50.83
C TYR A 987 37.34 5.83 -49.66
N PHE A 988 36.80 6.29 -48.54
CA PHE A 988 36.53 5.49 -47.34
C PHE A 988 35.13 5.86 -46.81
N GLY A 989 34.13 5.04 -47.12
CA GLY A 989 32.72 5.41 -47.00
C GLY A 989 32.42 6.65 -47.85
N ASP A 990 31.79 7.65 -47.24
CA ASP A 990 31.52 8.95 -47.86
C ASP A 990 32.71 9.92 -47.80
N LEU A 991 33.82 9.54 -47.15
CA LEU A 991 35.01 10.37 -47.01
C LEU A 991 35.95 10.16 -48.20
N VAL A 992 36.55 11.25 -48.70
CA VAL A 992 37.56 11.21 -49.77
C VAL A 992 38.80 11.99 -49.35
N SER A 993 39.98 11.43 -49.61
CA SER A 993 41.27 12.10 -49.41
C SER A 993 42.32 11.54 -50.37
N LYS A 994 43.47 12.20 -50.48
CA LYS A 994 44.58 11.77 -51.35
C LYS A 994 45.72 11.14 -50.55
N THR A 995 46.34 10.11 -51.11
CA THR A 995 47.58 9.56 -50.55
C THR A 995 48.73 10.55 -50.65
N ASP A 996 49.57 10.62 -49.63
CA ASP A 996 50.78 11.45 -49.60
C ASP A 996 51.93 10.88 -50.46
N ALA A 997 53.12 11.51 -50.40
CA ALA A 997 54.33 11.08 -51.12
C ALA A 997 54.80 9.66 -50.75
N SER A 998 54.42 9.15 -49.57
CA SER A 998 54.71 7.80 -49.10
C SER A 998 53.63 6.78 -49.48
N GLY A 999 52.62 7.19 -50.26
CA GLY A 999 51.47 6.37 -50.61
C GLY A 999 50.49 6.19 -49.46
N LYS A 1000 50.60 6.97 -48.38
CA LYS A 1000 49.77 6.85 -47.18
C LYS A 1000 48.60 7.83 -47.21
N VAL A 1001 47.42 7.39 -46.80
CA VAL A 1001 46.24 8.24 -46.50
C VAL A 1001 45.67 7.83 -45.15
N SER A 1002 45.08 8.76 -44.40
CA SER A 1002 44.47 8.46 -43.11
C SER A 1002 43.09 9.09 -42.98
N PHE A 1003 42.20 8.37 -42.30
CA PHE A 1003 40.83 8.79 -41.98
C PHE A 1003 40.56 8.52 -40.51
N THR A 1004 39.56 9.21 -39.96
CA THR A 1004 38.99 8.90 -38.65
C THR A 1004 37.51 8.62 -38.81
N SER A 1005 37.01 7.53 -38.24
CA SER A 1005 35.59 7.17 -38.30
C SER A 1005 35.18 6.35 -37.10
N PHE A 1006 33.87 6.18 -36.91
CA PHE A 1006 33.33 5.30 -35.87
C PHE A 1006 33.61 3.83 -36.20
N THR A 1007 33.33 2.93 -35.26
CA THR A 1007 33.37 1.50 -35.58
C THR A 1007 32.29 1.16 -36.61
N GLY A 1008 32.62 0.33 -37.59
CA GLY A 1008 31.67 -0.02 -38.63
C GLY A 1008 32.34 -0.66 -39.84
N THR A 1009 31.51 -1.19 -40.74
CA THR A 1009 31.98 -1.70 -42.03
C THR A 1009 31.92 -0.56 -43.04
N TYR A 1010 33.07 -0.17 -43.56
CA TYR A 1010 33.23 0.87 -44.55
C TYR A 1010 33.68 0.25 -45.86
N ASN A 1011 33.04 0.66 -46.94
CA ASN A 1011 33.60 0.43 -48.25
C ASN A 1011 34.82 1.35 -48.44
N TYR A 1012 35.92 0.82 -48.93
CA TYR A 1012 37.02 1.64 -49.42
C TYR A 1012 37.26 1.36 -50.90
N LYS A 1013 37.47 2.44 -51.63
CA LYS A 1013 37.69 2.42 -53.07
C LYS A 1013 38.89 3.26 -53.43
N VAL A 1014 39.69 2.74 -54.35
CA VAL A 1014 40.82 3.46 -54.93
C VAL A 1014 40.86 3.15 -56.41
N SER A 1015 40.88 4.20 -57.21
CA SER A 1015 41.01 4.10 -58.66
C SER A 1015 42.30 4.82 -59.06
N ASN A 1016 43.14 4.15 -59.83
CA ASN A 1016 44.32 4.75 -60.47
C ASN A 1016 44.33 4.28 -61.93
N GLU A 1017 44.62 5.18 -62.86
CA GLU A 1017 44.56 4.88 -64.29
C GLU A 1017 45.61 3.86 -64.80
N TYR A 1018 46.64 3.52 -64.02
CA TYR A 1018 47.67 2.51 -64.33
C TYR A 1018 47.55 1.22 -63.50
N TYR A 1019 46.69 1.19 -62.48
CA TYR A 1019 46.55 0.05 -61.58
C TYR A 1019 45.10 -0.46 -61.52
N GLN A 1020 44.93 -1.74 -61.21
CA GLN A 1020 43.61 -2.34 -61.05
C GLN A 1020 42.83 -1.59 -59.97
N GLU A 1021 41.58 -1.20 -60.27
CA GLU A 1021 40.69 -0.61 -59.26
C GLU A 1021 40.48 -1.58 -58.11
N ILE A 1022 40.56 -1.05 -56.89
CA ILE A 1022 40.21 -1.79 -55.68
C ILE A 1022 38.94 -1.20 -55.12
N ASN A 1023 37.96 -2.09 -54.89
CA ASN A 1023 36.71 -1.78 -54.22
C ASN A 1023 36.42 -2.92 -53.24
N SER A 1024 36.60 -2.66 -51.95
CA SER A 1024 36.49 -3.68 -50.92
C SER A 1024 35.93 -3.10 -49.63
N ASN A 1025 35.53 -3.97 -48.70
CA ASN A 1025 34.99 -3.55 -47.42
C ASN A 1025 35.99 -3.83 -46.32
N ILE A 1026 36.00 -2.96 -45.31
CA ILE A 1026 36.75 -3.16 -44.09
C ILE A 1026 35.90 -2.89 -42.86
N ASN A 1027 36.04 -3.74 -41.86
CA ASN A 1027 35.45 -3.53 -40.55
C ASN A 1027 36.44 -2.80 -39.62
N LEU A 1028 36.18 -1.52 -39.33
CA LEU A 1028 36.98 -0.70 -38.43
C LEU A 1028 36.54 -0.96 -36.98
N THR A 1029 37.43 -1.53 -36.16
CA THR A 1029 37.15 -1.84 -34.74
C THR A 1029 38.25 -1.37 -33.79
N CYS A 1030 39.38 -0.91 -34.33
CA CYS A 1030 40.51 -0.34 -33.61
C CYS A 1030 41.35 0.52 -34.56
N ASP A 1031 42.28 1.30 -34.02
CA ASP A 1031 43.25 2.02 -34.84
C ASP A 1031 44.04 1.04 -35.71
N SER A 1032 43.99 1.25 -37.03
CA SER A 1032 44.45 0.26 -38.01
C SER A 1032 45.34 0.90 -39.06
N SER A 1033 46.38 0.18 -39.49
CA SER A 1033 47.17 0.56 -40.65
C SER A 1033 47.28 -0.61 -41.62
N ILE A 1034 46.90 -0.36 -42.87
CA ILE A 1034 46.74 -1.41 -43.88
C ILE A 1034 47.58 -1.08 -45.08
N ILE A 1035 48.39 -2.06 -45.48
CA ILE A 1035 49.14 -1.99 -46.72
C ILE A 1035 48.30 -2.67 -47.79
N ILE A 1036 47.97 -1.93 -48.84
CA ILE A 1036 47.24 -2.46 -49.99
C ILE A 1036 48.22 -2.56 -51.16
N TYR A 1037 48.35 -3.76 -51.70
CA TYR A 1037 49.19 -4.03 -52.88
C TYR A 1037 48.36 -3.92 -54.15
N PHE A 1038 48.71 -2.97 -55.02
CA PHE A 1038 48.04 -2.71 -56.29
C PHE A 1038 48.76 -3.44 -57.41
N ASN A 1039 47.99 -4.19 -58.20
CA ASN A 1039 48.50 -4.77 -59.43
C ASN A 1039 48.50 -3.72 -60.52
N LYS A 1040 49.67 -3.47 -61.08
CA LYS A 1040 49.81 -2.60 -62.23
C LYS A 1040 49.17 -3.28 -63.44
N ILE A 1041 48.24 -2.60 -64.11
CA ILE A 1041 47.52 -3.11 -65.29
C ILE A 1041 47.94 -2.38 -66.56
N PHE A 1042 48.57 -1.21 -66.42
CA PHE A 1042 49.19 -0.50 -67.52
C PHE A 1042 50.60 -0.03 -67.18
N ALA A 1043 51.52 -0.08 -68.13
CA ALA A 1043 52.85 0.45 -68.02
C ALA A 1043 53.12 1.53 -69.07
N GLU A 1044 54.13 2.35 -68.79
CA GLU A 1044 54.79 3.20 -69.76
C GLU A 1044 56.04 2.48 -70.31
N LEU A 1045 56.12 2.31 -71.63
CA LEU A 1045 57.29 1.78 -72.30
C LEU A 1045 57.99 2.90 -73.05
N LYS A 1046 59.27 3.11 -72.73
CA LYS A 1046 60.14 3.99 -73.51
C LYS A 1046 60.97 3.12 -74.42
N ILE A 1047 60.85 3.30 -75.73
CA ILE A 1047 61.74 2.67 -76.68
C ILE A 1047 62.70 3.73 -77.21
N PHE A 1048 63.99 3.48 -77.04
CA PHE A 1048 65.07 4.25 -77.62
C PHE A 1048 65.62 3.47 -78.80
N VAL A 1049 65.66 4.09 -79.97
CA VAL A 1049 66.20 3.53 -81.20
C VAL A 1049 67.47 4.31 -81.54
N ASN A 1050 68.59 3.61 -81.56
CA ASN A 1050 69.92 4.15 -81.79
C ASN A 1050 70.58 3.45 -83.00
N GLU A 1051 71.67 4.03 -83.48
CA GLU A 1051 72.62 3.41 -84.41
C GLU A 1051 73.84 2.91 -83.61
N VAL A 1052 74.67 2.06 -84.24
CA VAL A 1052 75.92 1.53 -83.67
C VAL A 1052 76.73 2.64 -83.00
N LYS A 1053 77.01 2.49 -81.70
CA LYS A 1053 77.60 3.48 -80.76
C LYS A 1053 76.61 4.53 -80.17
N ASN A 1054 75.36 4.16 -79.89
CA ASN A 1054 74.38 4.99 -79.16
C ASN A 1054 74.02 6.33 -79.83
N ILE A 1055 74.10 6.43 -81.16
CA ILE A 1055 73.69 7.64 -81.86
C ILE A 1055 72.17 7.58 -82.04
N PRO A 1056 71.37 8.52 -81.49
CA PRO A 1056 69.92 8.38 -81.55
C PRO A 1056 69.36 8.52 -82.96
N VAL A 1057 68.47 7.62 -83.33
CA VAL A 1057 67.84 7.59 -84.65
C VAL A 1057 66.52 8.33 -84.59
N ASN A 1058 66.52 9.58 -85.06
CA ASN A 1058 65.31 10.38 -85.20
C ASN A 1058 64.40 9.88 -86.34
N ASN A 1059 63.09 10.05 -86.22
CA ASN A 1059 62.09 9.70 -87.24
C ASN A 1059 62.03 8.22 -87.66
N ALA A 1060 62.37 7.29 -86.77
CA ALA A 1060 62.10 5.87 -86.94
C ALA A 1060 60.66 5.57 -86.51
N ILE A 1061 59.92 4.83 -87.32
CA ILE A 1061 58.57 4.38 -87.01
C ILE A 1061 58.69 3.15 -86.11
N VAL A 1062 58.16 3.24 -84.90
CA VAL A 1062 58.06 2.15 -83.94
C VAL A 1062 56.60 1.78 -83.82
N ILE A 1063 56.26 0.57 -84.23
CA ILE A 1063 54.95 -0.03 -84.05
C ILE A 1063 55.06 -0.99 -82.88
N LEU A 1064 54.23 -0.81 -81.86
CA LEU A 1064 54.04 -1.77 -80.78
C LEU A 1064 52.64 -2.35 -80.92
N ASN A 1065 52.54 -3.67 -81.06
CA ASN A 1065 51.29 -4.35 -81.32
C ASN A 1065 51.17 -5.64 -80.51
N LYS A 1066 50.00 -5.83 -79.90
CA LYS A 1066 49.46 -7.09 -79.46
C LYS A 1066 48.07 -7.25 -80.08
N GLU A 1067 47.89 -8.35 -80.81
CA GLU A 1067 46.67 -8.64 -81.55
C GLU A 1067 45.43 -8.53 -80.65
N ASN A 1068 44.45 -7.74 -81.09
CA ASN A 1068 43.18 -7.46 -80.39
C ASN A 1068 43.28 -6.88 -78.97
N VAL A 1069 44.46 -6.44 -78.52
CA VAL A 1069 44.68 -5.93 -77.15
C VAL A 1069 45.21 -4.49 -77.15
N PHE A 1070 46.24 -4.19 -77.94
CA PHE A 1070 46.82 -2.84 -78.01
C PHE A 1070 47.67 -2.71 -79.26
N LYS A 1071 47.47 -1.67 -80.06
CA LYS A 1071 48.30 -1.36 -81.22
C LYS A 1071 48.51 0.14 -81.27
N ASP A 1072 49.76 0.55 -81.27
CA ASP A 1072 50.14 1.94 -81.41
C ASP A 1072 51.37 2.07 -82.31
N THR A 1073 51.45 3.19 -83.02
CA THR A 1073 52.52 3.50 -83.96
C THR A 1073 53.03 4.89 -83.65
N LEU A 1074 54.24 4.96 -83.13
CA LEU A 1074 54.89 6.22 -82.77
C LEU A 1074 56.14 6.41 -83.60
N VAL A 1075 56.60 7.65 -83.69
CA VAL A 1075 57.81 8.02 -84.43
C VAL A 1075 58.82 8.58 -83.45
N THR A 1076 60.05 8.07 -83.48
CA THR A 1076 61.11 8.49 -82.57
C THR A 1076 61.43 9.97 -82.76
N ASN A 1077 61.66 10.67 -81.65
CA ASN A 1077 62.06 12.06 -81.64
C ASN A 1077 63.58 12.22 -81.87
N SER A 1078 64.11 13.45 -81.77
CA SER A 1078 65.54 13.75 -81.96
C SER A 1078 66.47 13.02 -80.98
N LEU A 1079 65.93 12.47 -79.88
CA LEU A 1079 66.64 11.62 -78.92
C LEU A 1079 66.49 10.13 -79.22
N GLY A 1080 65.98 9.77 -80.40
CA GLY A 1080 65.72 8.39 -80.78
C GLY A 1080 64.59 7.74 -79.98
N MET A 1081 63.82 8.49 -79.20
CA MET A 1081 62.90 7.94 -78.22
C MET A 1081 61.44 8.03 -78.69
N VAL A 1082 60.68 6.97 -78.42
CA VAL A 1082 59.22 6.97 -78.33
C VAL A 1082 58.78 6.55 -76.93
N ILE A 1083 57.64 7.05 -76.49
CA ILE A 1083 57.01 6.67 -75.21
C ILE A 1083 55.61 6.16 -75.53
N PHE A 1084 55.41 4.86 -75.33
CA PHE A 1084 54.09 4.26 -75.35
C PHE A 1084 53.52 4.32 -73.93
N SER A 1085 52.39 5.00 -73.75
CA SER A 1085 51.71 5.09 -72.46
C SER A 1085 50.50 4.16 -72.43
N LYS A 1086 50.07 3.78 -71.23
CA LYS A 1086 48.90 2.92 -70.99
C LYS A 1086 48.96 1.57 -71.72
N ILE A 1087 50.13 0.94 -71.75
CA ILE A 1087 50.31 -0.37 -72.36
C ILE A 1087 49.85 -1.43 -71.38
N PRO A 1088 48.88 -2.31 -71.70
CA PRO A 1088 48.44 -3.35 -70.79
C PRO A 1088 49.61 -4.22 -70.28
N VAL A 1089 49.67 -4.50 -68.97
CA VAL A 1089 50.73 -5.34 -68.37
C VAL A 1089 50.16 -6.27 -67.29
N PRO A 1090 50.79 -7.43 -67.01
CA PRO A 1090 51.93 -8.00 -67.72
C PRO A 1090 51.52 -8.65 -69.04
N ASP A 1091 52.25 -8.37 -70.12
CA ASP A 1091 51.97 -8.99 -71.42
C ASP A 1091 53.16 -9.00 -72.37
N ILE A 1092 53.08 -9.81 -73.42
CA ILE A 1092 54.09 -9.88 -74.49
C ILE A 1092 53.61 -9.05 -75.68
N TYR A 1093 54.45 -8.10 -76.09
CA TYR A 1093 54.19 -7.21 -77.20
C TYR A 1093 55.12 -7.50 -78.36
N ASN A 1094 54.55 -7.54 -79.56
CA ASN A 1094 55.35 -7.56 -80.78
C ASN A 1094 55.71 -6.12 -81.13
N TYR A 1095 56.96 -5.88 -81.51
CA TYR A 1095 57.41 -4.59 -82.01
C TYR A 1095 57.88 -4.70 -83.46
N ASN A 1096 57.75 -3.61 -84.19
CA ASN A 1096 58.36 -3.40 -85.50
C ASN A 1096 58.94 -2.00 -85.54
N ILE A 1097 60.25 -1.91 -85.69
CA ILE A 1097 60.98 -0.65 -85.84
C ILE A 1097 61.46 -0.57 -87.28
N SER A 1098 61.07 0.47 -87.99
CA SER A 1098 61.43 0.68 -89.39
C SER A 1098 61.75 2.14 -89.66
N LYS A 1099 62.71 2.37 -90.56
CA LYS A 1099 63.06 3.70 -91.05
C LYS A 1099 63.66 3.56 -92.44
N ASN A 1100 63.33 4.49 -93.35
CA ASN A 1100 63.92 4.48 -94.69
C ASN A 1100 65.46 4.51 -94.60
N ASN A 1101 66.10 3.62 -95.38
CA ASN A 1101 67.55 3.36 -95.41
C ASN A 1101 68.12 2.62 -94.19
N TYR A 1102 67.27 2.03 -93.34
CA TYR A 1102 67.68 1.17 -92.23
C TYR A 1102 66.98 -0.19 -92.32
N CYS A 1103 67.68 -1.24 -91.90
CA CYS A 1103 67.07 -2.56 -91.79
C CYS A 1103 65.98 -2.54 -90.70
N SER A 1104 64.77 -3.00 -91.04
CA SER A 1104 63.68 -3.11 -90.08
C SER A 1104 63.96 -4.21 -89.05
N ILE A 1105 63.67 -3.94 -87.77
CA ILE A 1105 63.76 -4.93 -86.70
C ILE A 1105 62.37 -5.26 -86.20
N THR A 1106 62.05 -6.55 -86.17
CA THR A 1106 60.83 -7.06 -85.55
C THR A 1106 61.18 -8.07 -84.47
N GLY A 1107 60.34 -8.14 -83.45
CA GLY A 1107 60.54 -9.09 -82.35
C GLY A 1107 59.40 -8.99 -81.35
N SER A 1108 59.59 -9.61 -80.19
CA SER A 1108 58.66 -9.51 -79.08
C SER A 1108 59.39 -9.45 -77.75
N PHE A 1109 58.84 -8.74 -76.78
CA PHE A 1109 59.33 -8.72 -75.40
C PHE A 1109 58.17 -8.62 -74.42
N GLU A 1110 58.41 -9.13 -73.21
CA GLU A 1110 57.44 -9.08 -72.12
C GLU A 1110 57.57 -7.76 -71.35
N ILE A 1111 56.48 -7.02 -71.23
CA ILE A 1111 56.40 -5.80 -70.43
C ILE A 1111 55.62 -6.15 -69.16
N LYS A 1112 56.26 -6.02 -67.99
CA LYS A 1112 55.63 -6.28 -66.68
C LYS A 1112 55.37 -5.02 -65.86
N ASN A 1113 56.07 -3.93 -66.18
CA ASN A 1113 56.06 -2.65 -65.48
C ASN A 1113 56.62 -1.57 -66.40
N ASP A 1114 56.76 -0.34 -65.89
CA ASP A 1114 57.38 0.74 -66.69
C ASP A 1114 58.79 0.32 -67.08
N THR A 1115 59.03 0.26 -68.38
CA THR A 1115 60.23 -0.33 -68.94
C THR A 1115 60.84 0.65 -69.94
N SER A 1116 62.17 0.72 -69.96
CA SER A 1116 62.90 1.41 -71.01
C SER A 1116 63.71 0.37 -71.78
N ILE A 1117 63.53 0.30 -73.10
CA ILE A 1117 64.22 -0.64 -73.98
C ILE A 1117 65.01 0.15 -75.01
N TYR A 1118 66.21 -0.31 -75.30
CA TYR A 1118 67.12 0.30 -76.26
C TYR A 1118 67.31 -0.69 -77.42
N PHE A 1119 67.09 -0.25 -78.65
CA PHE A 1119 67.35 -1.00 -79.87
C PHE A 1119 68.40 -0.29 -80.69
N ASP A 1120 69.37 -1.05 -81.20
CA ASP A 1120 70.32 -0.56 -82.19
C ASP A 1120 69.89 -1.05 -83.59
N ILE A 1121 69.61 -0.13 -84.50
CA ILE A 1121 69.30 -0.41 -85.91
C ILE A 1121 70.48 -0.07 -86.80
N ILE A 1122 70.64 -0.80 -87.91
CA ILE A 1122 71.80 -0.68 -88.82
C ILE A 1122 71.33 -0.11 -90.18
N PRO A 1123 72.10 0.79 -90.83
CA PRO A 1123 71.81 1.27 -92.18
C PRO A 1123 71.83 0.15 -93.23
N ASP A 1124 70.89 0.18 -94.18
CA ASP A 1124 70.77 -0.83 -95.24
C ASP A 1124 71.66 -0.46 -96.45
N THR A 1125 72.71 -1.24 -96.74
CA THR A 1125 73.69 -0.96 -97.80
C THR A 1125 73.99 -2.20 -98.67
N SER A 1126 73.15 -2.56 -99.64
CA SER A 1126 73.56 -3.38 -100.80
C SER A 1126 72.53 -3.48 -101.95
N ASP A 1127 72.93 -3.09 -103.16
CA ASP A 1127 72.43 -3.60 -104.44
C ASP A 1127 72.94 -5.05 -104.64
N ILE A 1128 72.06 -6.07 -104.64
CA ILE A 1128 72.14 -7.39 -105.32
C ILE A 1128 70.99 -8.30 -104.82
N ILE A 1129 70.35 -9.02 -105.74
CA ILE A 1129 69.10 -9.80 -105.61
C ILE A 1129 69.29 -11.16 -104.89
N ASN A 1130 68.27 -11.52 -104.10
CA ASN A 1130 67.92 -12.80 -103.42
C ASN A 1130 68.66 -13.17 -102.13
N GLU A 1131 68.01 -12.94 -100.98
CA GLU A 1131 67.42 -13.97 -100.07
C GLU A 1131 66.92 -13.32 -98.78
N ASN A 1132 65.84 -13.87 -98.20
CA ASN A 1132 65.29 -13.52 -96.89
C ASN A 1132 66.38 -13.33 -95.83
N LYS A 1133 66.61 -12.08 -95.37
CA LYS A 1133 67.37 -11.79 -94.15
C LYS A 1133 66.47 -11.11 -93.13
N THR A 1134 65.81 -11.92 -92.32
CA THR A 1134 65.38 -11.48 -90.98
C THR A 1134 66.58 -11.72 -90.06
N MET A 1135 67.21 -10.64 -89.58
CA MET A 1135 68.25 -10.74 -88.55
C MET A 1135 67.55 -10.76 -87.19
N GLN A 1136 67.66 -11.87 -86.45
CA GLN A 1136 67.38 -11.88 -85.03
C GLN A 1136 68.57 -11.25 -84.29
N ILE A 1137 68.30 -10.23 -83.48
CA ILE A 1137 69.25 -9.71 -82.49
C ILE A 1137 68.74 -10.11 -81.09
N LYS A 1138 69.71 -10.43 -80.23
CA LYS A 1138 69.58 -10.87 -78.83
C LYS A 1138 68.74 -9.94 -77.97
#